data_AF-A0A518XHZ3-F1
#
_entry.id   AF-A0A518XHZ3-F1
#
_cell.length_a   1.000
_cell.length_b   1.000
_cell.length_c   1.000
_cell.angle_alpha   90.00
_cell.angle_beta   90.00
_cell.angle_gamma   90.00
#
_symmetry.space_group_name_H-M   'P 1'
#
loop_
_entity.id
_entity.type
_entity.pdbx_description
1 polymer ?
#
loop_
_entity_poly.entity_id
_entity_poly.type
_entity_poly.pdbx_seq_one_letter_code
_entity_poly.pdbx_strand_id
1 'polypeptide(L)'
;MTPFSSFWQAGYEGADHINPAGIALDMNQLTGHDRQFAADYAALGAFSIRVVRESVGWRRAEANPQALFRLLEAQMTAACRLGIQVNWTLSHYGWPAGLTLFSPEFVPRFAGFCFRIAQFLRDFYDEAPIYSPINEISFLSWGIAVGLFGHESAASPDAIKCQLVRAALAGCDAIRAADPRARFLHCDPLIHVVADDAQPATRQHAAALNAAQFQAWDMLAGTLAPELGGAPRYLDLMGANYYHGNQWLALSGQRLEWHLDDARRIPLHQMLCQLAQRYQRPLLLAETSHVGSGRAAWLAHITAQVAQARLSGCDIRGICLYPIIDRPLWEDPAHWPHSGLWDVDDHRVRLLNHTCAAALRQSQRQLARFEGAINRAAGPKESDMNTSTLVVFSHLRWGFVYQRPQHLMSRLAQYHRVLFIEEPVYQAGEAGLRQSHPAANVTVIEPHTPIHAPGFHDDQIALLQPLLSALLEPEARPLVWFYTPMALPLLSAFQPAAIIYDCMDELAAFDQAPRQLQQRESALLSRADVVFTGGSSLYEAKKHRHANVHCFPSSVDAGHFAQALDRTNVHPLQAGLATPRLGYYGVIDERMDLSLVAQLAASHPDWQIVMVGPVVKIDASTLPQAANLHWFGQQPYAALPQFLAGWDVCLMPFALNASTRFISPTKVLEYMAAQLPVVSTAIADVARHYQDVVAIADTHEAFIQACERALRQPTERRHQQAQQMAGIVAGTSWDRTVTQMQQQISRLPATRQPAPAASETPASGARAQAVALRPIPCLILGAGPTGLSAGYHYGEGAVVLEKNAAPGGWCRSIEDQGFTFDYAGHIMFSSDPYVLGLYDMLLGDNQHWQTREAWVYSHGVYTRYPFQSALHGLPAEVVSECVLGAIEARYGQQSVSEAVPPEEACRDCCADGVVADADRIAPQPQDEDFEHFIYRVWGKGIARHFAIPYNRKLWKTPLQAMETSWLGGRVPLPDLAQIVSGALAPLAKPVGPNARFGYPLRGGFQALMNGFLPHLRCKLETNAAVTAIQPQTHSVTLTDGRHLQYDQLISTLPLPELVRLMGARAPEAIQQAAAQLRHTSVCCVNLGVGRANLSDKHWIYYPGDTLFHRIFLQGNASPHCNPPGGFGLTCEITWRDDQPLPCTGEALIQRCIDDCIRCGIFNADDRILTASIVDMPYAYVVYDHARSENVARIRSWLVAQGIHLAGRYSEWEYYNSDHAFLAGRRVAGTVKDLLSNRKTIA
;
A
#
# COMPACT_ATOMS: atom_id res chain seq x y z
N MET A 1 14.36 23.68 35.60
CA MET A 1 15.78 23.32 35.39
C MET A 1 15.86 21.83 35.06
N THR A 2 16.68 21.46 34.08
CA THR A 2 16.92 20.06 33.69
C THR A 2 17.79 19.37 34.75
N PRO A 3 17.42 18.19 35.28
CA PRO A 3 18.16 17.50 36.36
C PRO A 3 19.52 16.91 35.92
N PHE A 4 19.76 16.81 34.62
CA PHE A 4 20.88 16.07 34.04
C PHE A 4 21.59 16.91 32.96
N SER A 5 22.92 16.89 32.94
CA SER A 5 23.77 17.62 31.98
C SER A 5 23.84 17.00 30.58
N SER A 6 23.37 15.75 30.43
CA SER A 6 23.11 15.05 29.16
C SER A 6 21.91 14.10 29.30
N PHE A 7 21.19 13.88 28.20
CA PHE A 7 20.04 12.97 28.16
C PHE A 7 20.48 11.50 28.22
N TRP A 8 21.47 11.13 27.42
CA TRP A 8 22.12 9.81 27.51
C TRP A 8 23.13 9.83 28.65
N GLN A 9 23.10 8.77 29.44
CA GLN A 9 23.93 8.59 30.63
C GLN A 9 24.67 7.25 30.53
N ALA A 10 25.79 7.16 31.23
CA ALA A 10 26.59 5.94 31.33
C ALA A 10 26.55 5.39 32.74
N GLY A 11 26.25 4.11 32.88
CA GLY A 11 26.21 3.43 34.17
C GLY A 11 27.38 2.48 34.34
N TYR A 12 28.14 2.62 35.41
CA TYR A 12 29.20 1.68 35.76
C TYR A 12 28.67 0.69 36.80
N GLU A 13 28.81 -0.62 36.51
CA GLU A 13 28.36 -1.68 37.42
C GLU A 13 29.16 -1.60 38.72
N GLY A 14 28.44 -1.27 39.79
CA GLY A 14 29.03 -1.04 41.10
C GLY A 14 28.61 -2.02 42.17
N ALA A 15 28.03 -3.17 41.78
CA ALA A 15 27.65 -4.21 42.72
C ALA A 15 28.87 -4.71 43.52
N ASP A 16 28.73 -4.70 44.84
CA ASP A 16 29.77 -5.07 45.80
C ASP A 16 29.28 -6.08 46.84
N HIS A 17 28.20 -6.81 46.58
CA HIS A 17 27.63 -7.78 47.52
C HIS A 17 28.47 -9.07 47.65
N ILE A 18 28.09 -9.91 48.62
CA ILE A 18 28.58 -11.28 48.72
C ILE A 18 27.58 -12.18 47.98
N ASN A 19 28.05 -12.92 46.97
CA ASN A 19 27.19 -13.79 46.17
C ASN A 19 26.83 -15.10 46.93
N PRO A 20 25.95 -15.97 46.40
CA PRO A 20 25.52 -17.18 47.09
C PRO A 20 26.65 -18.20 47.35
N ALA A 21 27.75 -18.11 46.59
CA ALA A 21 28.95 -18.91 46.81
C ALA A 21 29.89 -18.34 47.91
N GLY A 22 29.50 -17.26 48.58
CA GLY A 22 30.29 -16.59 49.61
C GLY A 22 31.42 -15.71 49.06
N ILE A 23 31.45 -15.47 47.75
CA ILE A 23 32.48 -14.63 47.10
C ILE A 23 32.07 -13.16 47.27
N ALA A 24 32.95 -12.37 47.87
CA ALA A 24 32.78 -10.92 47.97
C ALA A 24 33.11 -10.27 46.62
N LEU A 25 32.07 -9.86 45.89
CA LEU A 25 32.21 -9.25 44.57
C LEU A 25 32.62 -7.78 44.65
N ASP A 26 33.31 -7.31 43.62
CA ASP A 26 33.67 -5.91 43.40
C ASP A 26 33.75 -5.63 41.91
N MET A 27 32.62 -5.22 41.32
CA MET A 27 32.52 -5.08 39.87
C MET A 27 33.40 -3.97 39.31
N ASN A 28 33.61 -2.89 40.06
CA ASN A 28 34.54 -1.82 39.66
C ASN A 28 35.99 -2.31 39.59
N GLN A 29 36.41 -3.16 40.54
CA GLN A 29 37.75 -3.77 40.49
C GLN A 29 37.86 -4.85 39.40
N LEU A 30 36.84 -5.69 39.24
CA LEU A 30 36.84 -6.77 38.24
C LEU A 30 36.94 -6.24 36.82
N THR A 31 36.25 -5.14 36.52
CA THR A 31 36.33 -4.43 35.21
C THR A 31 37.55 -3.51 35.09
N GLY A 32 38.26 -3.26 36.20
CA GLY A 32 39.38 -2.32 36.28
C GLY A 32 38.97 -0.86 36.16
N HIS A 33 37.67 -0.55 36.32
CA HIS A 33 37.14 0.81 36.27
C HIS A 33 37.67 1.68 37.44
N ASP A 34 37.87 1.08 38.62
CA ASP A 34 38.45 1.74 39.80
C ASP A 34 39.80 2.43 39.54
N ARG A 35 40.55 1.97 38.54
CA ARG A 35 41.85 2.52 38.13
C ARG A 35 41.80 3.31 36.83
N GLN A 36 40.81 3.03 35.97
CA GLN A 36 40.71 3.58 34.62
C GLN A 36 39.58 4.62 34.47
N PHE A 37 38.86 4.97 35.54
CA PHE A 37 37.71 5.88 35.51
C PHE A 37 37.96 7.18 34.73
N ALA A 38 39.15 7.79 34.83
CA ALA A 38 39.45 9.02 34.11
C ALA A 38 39.50 8.83 32.58
N ALA A 39 40.02 7.68 32.11
CA ALA A 39 40.03 7.32 30.70
C ALA A 39 38.63 6.90 30.23
N ASP A 40 37.91 6.15 31.07
CA ASP A 40 36.54 5.72 30.80
C ASP A 40 35.60 6.93 30.66
N TYR A 41 35.70 7.93 31.55
CA TYR A 41 34.96 9.20 31.46
C TYR A 41 35.34 9.99 30.21
N ALA A 42 36.62 10.04 29.85
CA ALA A 42 37.06 10.75 28.65
C ALA A 42 36.49 10.10 27.37
N ALA A 43 36.37 8.78 27.33
CA ALA A 43 35.82 8.04 26.19
C ALA A 43 34.33 8.38 25.92
N LEU A 44 33.57 8.74 26.96
CA LEU A 44 32.16 9.16 26.85
C LEU A 44 31.97 10.44 26.02
N GLY A 45 32.98 11.31 25.98
CA GLY A 45 32.95 12.54 25.19
C GLY A 45 32.70 12.29 23.70
N ALA A 46 33.19 11.17 23.15
CA ALA A 46 32.94 10.78 21.76
C ALA A 46 31.46 10.47 21.44
N PHE A 47 30.62 10.37 22.47
CA PHE A 47 29.18 10.12 22.39
C PHE A 47 28.37 11.23 23.08
N SER A 48 28.97 12.38 23.41
CA SER A 48 28.26 13.49 24.09
C SER A 48 27.54 13.08 25.38
N ILE A 49 28.04 12.05 26.07
CA ILE A 49 27.54 11.64 27.39
C ILE A 49 28.32 12.42 28.44
N ARG A 50 27.61 13.14 29.30
CA ARG A 50 28.16 13.97 30.39
C ARG A 50 27.60 13.62 31.76
N VAL A 51 26.80 12.56 31.87
CA VAL A 51 26.23 12.09 33.13
C VAL A 51 26.62 10.64 33.32
N VAL A 52 27.13 10.31 34.51
CA VAL A 52 27.46 8.94 34.89
C VAL A 52 26.71 8.53 36.15
N ARG A 53 26.28 7.26 36.22
CA ARG A 53 25.86 6.63 37.48
C ARG A 53 27.03 5.82 38.03
N GLU A 54 27.43 6.16 39.24
CA GLU A 54 28.56 5.56 39.95
C GLU A 54 28.13 4.97 41.28
N SER A 55 28.88 4.00 41.77
CA SER A 55 28.63 3.39 43.08
C SER A 55 29.78 3.69 44.04
N VAL A 56 29.43 4.08 45.26
CA VAL A 56 30.39 4.26 46.35
C VAL A 56 30.77 2.92 46.97
N GLY A 57 29.82 1.98 47.04
CA GLY A 57 29.99 0.65 47.65
C GLY A 57 30.10 0.71 49.17
N TRP A 58 28.97 0.68 49.88
CA TRP A 58 28.92 0.81 51.34
C TRP A 58 29.75 -0.26 52.07
N ARG A 59 29.75 -1.52 51.60
CA ARG A 59 30.59 -2.58 52.21
C ARG A 59 32.06 -2.21 52.17
N ARG A 60 32.54 -1.72 51.02
CA ARG A 60 33.94 -1.35 50.82
C ARG A 60 34.30 -0.09 51.59
N ALA A 61 33.39 0.89 51.60
CA ALA A 61 33.60 2.18 52.21
C ALA A 61 34.00 2.10 53.68
N GLU A 62 33.38 1.22 54.46
CA GLU A 62 33.69 1.08 55.87
C GLU A 62 34.88 0.15 56.16
N ALA A 63 35.23 -0.74 55.22
CA ALA A 63 36.42 -1.58 55.36
C ALA A 63 37.72 -0.77 55.23
N ASN A 64 37.75 0.26 54.36
CA ASN A 64 38.88 1.17 54.22
C ASN A 64 38.45 2.59 53.84
N PRO A 65 37.97 3.41 54.81
CA PRO A 65 37.45 4.74 54.53
C PRO A 65 38.46 5.69 53.87
N GLN A 66 39.75 5.60 54.25
CA GLN A 66 40.78 6.48 53.71
C GLN A 66 41.05 6.21 52.22
N ALA A 67 41.07 4.94 51.81
CA ALA A 67 41.23 4.59 50.40
C ALA A 67 40.02 5.02 49.57
N LEU A 68 38.80 4.89 50.12
CA LEU A 68 37.57 5.34 49.48
C LEU A 68 37.59 6.85 49.23
N PHE A 69 37.85 7.68 50.24
CA PHE A 69 37.82 9.13 50.05
C PHE A 69 38.87 9.62 49.05
N ARG A 70 40.06 8.99 49.00
CA ARG A 70 41.05 9.27 47.96
C ARG A 70 40.56 8.90 46.56
N LEU A 71 39.84 7.78 46.42
CA LEU A 71 39.25 7.37 45.15
C LEU A 71 38.15 8.36 44.73
N LEU A 72 37.24 8.72 45.64
CA LEU A 72 36.16 9.68 45.39
C LEU A 72 36.71 11.06 45.01
N GLU A 73 37.75 11.54 45.70
CA GLU A 73 38.44 12.78 45.36
C GLU A 73 39.02 12.73 43.94
N ALA A 74 39.68 11.63 43.58
CA ALA A 74 40.27 11.45 42.26
C ALA A 74 39.19 11.34 41.16
N GLN A 75 38.10 10.61 41.41
CA GLN A 75 36.96 10.50 40.51
C GLN A 75 36.29 11.85 40.30
N MET A 76 35.97 12.59 41.37
CA MET A 76 35.35 13.91 41.26
C MET A 76 36.28 14.94 40.60
N THR A 77 37.57 14.92 40.90
CA THR A 77 38.55 15.79 40.21
C THR A 77 38.58 15.52 38.71
N ALA A 78 38.59 14.23 38.32
CA ALA A 78 38.52 13.86 36.91
C ALA A 78 37.18 14.25 36.27
N ALA A 79 36.07 14.04 36.98
CA ALA A 79 34.72 14.39 36.53
C ALA A 79 34.58 15.91 36.30
N CYS A 80 34.96 16.75 37.26
CA CYS A 80 34.96 18.21 37.14
C CYS A 80 35.82 18.67 35.95
N ARG A 81 37.03 18.11 35.79
CA ARG A 81 37.93 18.43 34.67
C ARG A 81 37.32 18.10 33.30
N LEU A 82 36.55 17.02 33.22
CA LEU A 82 35.94 16.53 31.98
C LEU A 82 34.49 17.01 31.78
N GLY A 83 33.93 17.76 32.73
CA GLY A 83 32.54 18.22 32.70
C GLY A 83 31.52 17.09 32.86
N ILE A 84 31.86 16.05 33.63
CA ILE A 84 30.97 14.93 33.97
C ILE A 84 30.19 15.25 35.25
N GLN A 85 28.86 15.12 35.19
CA GLN A 85 27.99 15.04 36.35
C GLN A 85 27.93 13.60 36.85
N VAL A 86 28.29 13.38 38.10
CA VAL A 86 28.20 12.05 38.75
C VAL A 86 26.92 11.96 39.58
N ASN A 87 26.11 10.94 39.33
CA ASN A 87 24.96 10.56 40.14
C ASN A 87 25.36 9.36 41.01
N TRP A 88 25.29 9.50 42.33
CA TRP A 88 25.89 8.54 43.25
C TRP A 88 24.89 7.54 43.82
N THR A 89 25.11 6.25 43.55
CA THR A 89 24.52 5.14 44.28
C THR A 89 25.37 4.84 45.52
N LEU A 90 24.82 4.99 46.72
CA LEU A 90 25.59 4.82 47.95
C LEU A 90 25.71 3.35 48.37
N SER A 91 24.58 2.62 48.33
CA SER A 91 24.53 1.18 48.52
C SER A 91 23.91 0.53 47.29
N HIS A 92 24.72 -0.16 46.48
CA HIS A 92 24.21 -0.91 45.34
C HIS A 92 23.53 -2.19 45.84
N TYR A 93 24.27 -3.13 46.43
CA TYR A 93 23.71 -4.33 47.10
C TYR A 93 24.52 -4.82 48.31
N GLY A 94 25.73 -4.29 48.56
CA GLY A 94 26.60 -4.73 49.66
C GLY A 94 26.53 -3.82 50.89
N TRP A 95 26.61 -4.45 52.07
CA TRP A 95 26.82 -3.77 53.35
C TRP A 95 27.94 -4.45 54.16
N PRO A 96 28.47 -3.83 55.23
CA PRO A 96 29.59 -4.37 56.00
C PRO A 96 29.32 -5.80 56.54
N ALA A 97 30.31 -6.69 56.45
CA ALA A 97 30.16 -8.12 56.75
C ALA A 97 29.71 -8.46 58.18
N GLY A 98 29.95 -7.57 59.15
CA GLY A 98 29.51 -7.73 60.55
C GLY A 98 28.12 -7.16 60.85
N LEU A 99 27.41 -6.65 59.84
CA LEU A 99 26.11 -6.00 60.00
C LEU A 99 25.00 -6.87 59.41
N THR A 100 23.95 -7.12 60.17
CA THR A 100 22.75 -7.83 59.70
C THR A 100 21.61 -6.85 59.44
N LEU A 101 20.77 -7.13 58.44
CA LEU A 101 19.72 -6.21 57.96
C LEU A 101 18.76 -5.74 59.07
N PHE A 102 18.40 -6.65 59.98
CA PHE A 102 17.47 -6.39 61.08
C PHE A 102 18.16 -6.01 62.41
N SER A 103 19.47 -5.78 62.42
CA SER A 103 20.13 -5.27 63.62
C SER A 103 19.65 -3.85 63.92
N PRO A 104 19.57 -3.44 65.21
CA PRO A 104 19.22 -2.07 65.57
C PRO A 104 20.24 -1.04 65.05
N GLU A 105 21.45 -1.48 64.71
CA GLU A 105 22.52 -0.64 64.19
C GLU A 105 22.44 -0.39 62.67
N PHE A 106 21.67 -1.21 61.93
CA PHE A 106 21.66 -1.15 60.45
C PHE A 106 21.29 0.24 59.91
N VAL A 107 20.12 0.74 60.33
CA VAL A 107 19.58 2.03 59.86
C VAL A 107 20.45 3.22 60.33
N PRO A 108 20.81 3.36 61.63
CA PRO A 108 21.66 4.46 62.08
C PRO A 108 23.05 4.47 61.42
N ARG A 109 23.67 3.29 61.23
CA ARG A 109 25.00 3.18 60.61
C ARG A 109 24.96 3.54 59.14
N PHE A 110 23.94 3.10 58.42
CA PHE A 110 23.72 3.48 57.02
C PHE A 110 23.49 5.00 56.87
N ALA A 111 22.64 5.59 57.71
CA ALA A 111 22.40 7.03 57.70
C ALA A 111 23.69 7.82 58.00
N GLY A 112 24.50 7.38 58.97
CA GLY A 112 25.80 7.96 59.26
C GLY A 112 26.79 7.86 58.10
N PHE A 113 26.79 6.74 57.36
CA PHE A 113 27.56 6.59 56.12
C PHE A 113 27.10 7.59 55.06
N CYS A 114 25.79 7.69 54.82
CA CYS A 114 25.21 8.62 53.85
C CYS A 114 25.57 10.08 54.16
N PHE A 115 25.50 10.48 55.43
CA PHE A 115 25.90 11.82 55.89
C PHE A 115 27.36 12.13 55.52
N ARG A 116 28.29 11.22 55.84
CA ARG A 116 29.74 11.44 55.61
C ARG A 116 30.06 11.57 54.13
N ILE A 117 29.45 10.75 53.29
CA ILE A 117 29.66 10.81 51.84
C ILE A 117 29.10 12.10 51.26
N ALA A 118 27.85 12.45 51.59
CA ALA A 118 27.23 13.68 51.09
C ALA A 118 27.96 14.93 51.58
N GLN A 119 28.43 14.95 52.82
CA GLN A 119 29.23 16.04 53.37
C GLN A 119 30.54 16.23 52.60
N PHE A 120 31.23 15.13 52.28
CA PHE A 120 32.48 15.17 51.52
C PHE A 120 32.27 15.64 50.07
N LEU A 121 31.21 15.15 49.41
CA LEU A 121 30.95 15.45 48.01
C LEU A 121 30.36 16.85 47.79
N ARG A 122 29.74 17.46 48.82
CA ARG A 122 29.05 18.76 48.76
C ARG A 122 29.81 19.83 47.99
N ASP A 123 31.12 19.95 48.27
CA ASP A 123 31.96 21.04 47.76
C ASP A 123 32.40 20.84 46.30
N PHE A 124 32.15 19.67 45.71
CA PHE A 124 32.41 19.39 44.28
C PHE A 124 31.24 19.75 43.36
N TYR A 125 30.07 20.09 43.92
CA TYR A 125 28.87 20.40 43.15
C TYR A 125 28.46 21.86 43.31
N ASP A 126 28.33 22.55 42.18
CA ASP A 126 27.65 23.85 42.11
C ASP A 126 26.11 23.67 42.08
N GLU A 127 25.64 22.70 41.29
CA GLU A 127 24.24 22.32 41.16
C GLU A 127 23.79 21.34 42.25
N ALA A 128 22.49 21.01 42.29
CA ALA A 128 21.94 20.03 43.23
C ALA A 128 22.47 18.60 42.93
N PRO A 129 23.28 17.98 43.83
CA PRO A 129 23.76 16.62 43.63
C PRO A 129 22.61 15.60 43.70
N ILE A 130 22.73 14.53 42.92
CA ILE A 130 21.73 13.46 42.85
C ILE A 130 22.28 12.20 43.49
N TYR A 131 21.51 11.65 44.43
CA TYR A 131 21.85 10.45 45.17
C TYR A 131 20.78 9.38 45.02
N SER A 132 21.22 8.13 44.93
CA SER A 132 20.44 6.91 45.12
C SER A 132 20.94 6.24 46.40
N PRO A 133 20.28 6.46 47.57
CA PRO A 133 20.78 5.91 48.83
C PRO A 133 20.93 4.39 48.76
N ILE A 134 19.85 3.69 48.38
CA ILE A 134 19.83 2.24 48.17
C ILE A 134 19.33 1.99 46.75
N ASN A 135 20.07 1.22 45.95
CA ASN A 135 19.63 0.81 44.61
C ASN A 135 18.57 -0.28 44.71
N GLU A 136 17.54 -0.19 43.86
CA GLU A 136 16.54 -1.24 43.62
C GLU A 136 16.03 -1.94 44.89
N ILE A 137 15.39 -1.19 45.78
CA ILE A 137 14.89 -1.73 47.06
C ILE A 137 13.99 -2.94 46.84
N SER A 138 13.16 -2.93 45.81
CA SER A 138 12.25 -4.04 45.50
C SER A 138 12.99 -5.25 44.94
N PHE A 139 13.97 -5.04 44.05
CA PHE A 139 14.83 -6.12 43.55
C PHE A 139 15.69 -6.73 44.65
N LEU A 140 16.34 -5.90 45.47
CA LEU A 140 17.18 -6.34 46.58
C LEU A 140 16.37 -7.15 47.59
N SER A 141 15.16 -6.68 47.94
CA SER A 141 14.23 -7.40 48.81
C SER A 141 13.87 -8.78 48.26
N TRP A 142 13.50 -8.85 46.97
CA TRP A 142 13.18 -10.11 46.31
C TRP A 142 14.40 -11.03 46.23
N GLY A 143 15.55 -10.51 45.80
CA GLY A 143 16.79 -11.27 45.64
C GLY A 143 17.29 -11.86 46.96
N ILE A 144 17.16 -11.16 48.09
CA ILE A 144 17.48 -11.73 49.41
C ILE A 144 16.54 -12.91 49.70
N ALA A 145 15.24 -12.75 49.44
CA ALA A 145 14.25 -13.78 49.72
C ALA A 145 14.41 -15.06 48.88
N VAL A 146 14.95 -14.94 47.66
CA VAL A 146 15.25 -16.09 46.77
C VAL A 146 16.70 -16.58 46.85
N GLY A 147 17.52 -16.00 47.74
CA GLY A 147 18.90 -16.43 47.97
C GLY A 147 19.92 -15.98 46.91
N LEU A 148 19.65 -14.89 46.19
CA LEU A 148 20.53 -14.29 45.17
C LEU A 148 21.72 -13.53 45.77
N PHE A 149 21.55 -13.03 47.00
CA PHE A 149 22.61 -12.41 47.79
C PHE A 149 22.91 -13.38 48.94
N GLY A 150 24.18 -13.64 49.26
CA GLY A 150 24.64 -14.69 50.20
C GLY A 150 24.26 -14.48 51.68
N HIS A 151 23.14 -13.81 51.94
CA HIS A 151 22.54 -13.55 53.24
C HIS A 151 21.25 -14.37 53.36
N GLU A 152 21.27 -15.42 54.19
CA GLU A 152 20.03 -16.11 54.56
C GLU A 152 19.18 -15.18 55.45
N SER A 153 17.92 -14.98 55.08
CA SER A 153 16.94 -14.29 55.93
C SER A 153 15.68 -15.13 56.06
N ALA A 154 15.32 -15.47 57.30
CA ALA A 154 14.03 -16.11 57.61
C ALA A 154 12.85 -15.10 57.58
N ALA A 155 13.12 -13.83 57.29
CA ALA A 155 12.12 -12.78 57.24
C ALA A 155 11.37 -12.77 55.89
N SER A 156 10.11 -12.34 55.90
CA SER A 156 9.34 -12.21 54.66
C SER A 156 9.92 -11.12 53.73
N PRO A 157 9.73 -11.23 52.40
CA PRO A 157 10.13 -10.20 51.45
C PRO A 157 9.64 -8.80 51.85
N ASP A 158 8.40 -8.69 52.34
CA ASP A 158 7.81 -7.43 52.78
C ASP A 158 8.54 -6.83 53.99
N ALA A 159 8.93 -7.66 54.97
CA ALA A 159 9.69 -7.19 56.13
C ALA A 159 11.07 -6.67 55.73
N ILE A 160 11.74 -7.37 54.80
CA ILE A 160 13.02 -6.96 54.20
C ILE A 160 12.85 -5.60 53.49
N LYS A 161 11.80 -5.47 52.67
CA LYS A 161 11.48 -4.23 51.92
C LYS A 161 11.25 -3.06 52.87
N CYS A 162 10.40 -3.22 53.89
CA CYS A 162 10.14 -2.19 54.89
C CYS A 162 11.42 -1.73 55.60
N GLN A 163 12.32 -2.66 55.94
CA GLN A 163 13.57 -2.33 56.61
C GLN A 163 14.54 -1.54 55.70
N LEU A 164 14.63 -1.93 54.42
CA LEU A 164 15.39 -1.18 53.42
C LEU A 164 14.80 0.21 53.19
N VAL A 165 13.47 0.36 53.16
CA VAL A 165 12.82 1.68 53.09
C VAL A 165 13.15 2.55 54.30
N ARG A 166 13.13 2.00 55.53
CA ARG A 166 13.57 2.75 56.73
C ARG A 166 15.01 3.25 56.60
N ALA A 167 15.91 2.40 56.12
CA ALA A 167 17.29 2.77 55.86
C ALA A 167 17.40 3.87 54.79
N ALA A 168 16.65 3.75 53.69
CA ALA A 168 16.62 4.75 52.62
C ALA A 168 16.08 6.11 53.12
N LEU A 169 14.99 6.15 53.89
CA LEU A 169 14.43 7.37 54.46
C LEU A 169 15.42 8.06 55.40
N ALA A 170 16.03 7.30 56.33
CA ALA A 170 17.05 7.83 57.23
C ALA A 170 18.30 8.32 56.47
N GLY A 171 18.70 7.60 55.42
CA GLY A 171 19.76 8.01 54.50
C GLY A 171 19.44 9.32 53.79
N CYS A 172 18.22 9.49 53.28
CA CYS A 172 17.76 10.73 52.66
C CYS A 172 17.80 11.92 53.63
N ASP A 173 17.32 11.75 54.86
CA ASP A 173 17.36 12.80 55.88
C ASP A 173 18.80 13.18 56.24
N ALA A 174 19.68 12.18 56.38
CA ALA A 174 21.09 12.39 56.63
C ALA A 174 21.80 13.11 55.47
N ILE A 175 21.50 12.75 54.21
CA ILE A 175 22.03 13.42 53.02
C ILE A 175 21.55 14.87 52.97
N ARG A 176 20.28 15.16 53.24
CA ARG A 176 19.76 16.54 53.24
C ARG A 176 20.30 17.37 54.39
N ALA A 177 20.57 16.78 55.55
CA ALA A 177 21.30 17.45 56.63
C ALA A 177 22.74 17.79 56.20
N ALA A 178 23.35 16.91 55.40
CA ALA A 178 24.69 17.08 54.83
C ALA A 178 24.73 17.88 53.52
N ASP A 179 23.64 18.13 52.80
CA ASP A 179 23.53 19.07 51.69
C ASP A 179 22.03 19.30 51.40
N PRO A 180 21.46 20.45 51.82
CA PRO A 180 20.04 20.75 51.60
C PRO A 180 19.62 20.79 50.13
N ARG A 181 20.57 20.91 49.19
CA ARG A 181 20.30 20.93 47.74
C ARG A 181 20.03 19.53 47.17
N ALA A 182 20.39 18.47 47.90
CA ALA A 182 20.38 17.11 47.39
C ALA A 182 19.01 16.64 46.88
N ARG A 183 19.04 15.90 45.78
CA ARG A 183 17.87 15.28 45.15
C ARG A 183 17.99 13.76 45.14
N PHE A 184 16.86 13.07 45.24
CA PHE A 184 16.83 11.61 45.31
C PHE A 184 16.32 10.96 44.04
N LEU A 185 17.11 10.01 43.53
CA LEU A 185 16.77 9.11 42.44
C LEU A 185 16.59 7.71 43.01
N HIS A 186 15.36 7.21 43.02
CA HIS A 186 15.08 5.84 43.45
C HIS A 186 14.84 4.94 42.23
N CYS A 187 15.81 4.07 41.96
CA CYS A 187 15.74 3.10 40.87
C CYS A 187 15.09 1.80 41.35
N ASP A 188 14.22 1.21 40.54
CA ASP A 188 13.66 -0.13 40.76
C ASP A 188 13.23 -0.75 39.41
N PRO A 189 13.13 -2.10 39.30
CA PRO A 189 12.70 -2.76 38.08
C PRO A 189 11.26 -2.42 37.67
N LEU A 190 11.08 -2.10 36.39
CA LEU A 190 9.78 -1.96 35.76
C LEU A 190 9.43 -3.29 35.07
N ILE A 191 8.48 -4.04 35.62
CA ILE A 191 8.18 -5.43 35.22
C ILE A 191 6.75 -5.61 34.73
N HIS A 192 6.54 -6.64 33.90
CA HIS A 192 5.20 -7.10 33.53
C HIS A 192 5.09 -8.63 33.66
N VAL A 193 4.26 -9.09 34.58
CA VAL A 193 4.05 -10.53 34.80
C VAL A 193 2.69 -10.95 34.27
N VAL A 194 2.65 -12.02 33.49
CA VAL A 194 1.42 -12.52 32.86
C VAL A 194 1.03 -13.87 33.46
N ALA A 195 -0.27 -14.11 33.60
CA ALA A 195 -0.76 -15.42 34.04
C ALA A 195 -0.50 -16.49 32.98
N ASP A 196 -0.01 -17.65 33.40
CA ASP A 196 0.26 -18.80 32.51
C ASP A 196 -1.03 -19.38 31.91
N ASP A 197 -2.13 -19.27 32.64
CA ASP A 197 -3.44 -19.79 32.27
C ASP A 197 -4.59 -18.82 32.61
N ALA A 198 -5.80 -19.21 32.21
CA ALA A 198 -7.01 -18.44 32.46
C ALA A 198 -7.61 -18.65 33.87
N GLN A 199 -6.90 -19.31 34.79
CA GLN A 199 -7.43 -19.55 36.14
C GLN A 199 -7.43 -18.25 36.96
N PRO A 200 -8.50 -17.99 37.76
CA PRO A 200 -8.56 -16.80 38.61
C PRO A 200 -7.39 -16.66 39.58
N ALA A 201 -6.92 -17.77 40.17
CA ALA A 201 -5.81 -17.77 41.12
C ALA A 201 -4.50 -17.32 40.47
N THR A 202 -4.18 -17.84 39.28
CA THR A 202 -2.98 -17.45 38.51
C THR A 202 -3.02 -15.98 38.11
N ARG A 203 -4.19 -15.49 37.66
CA ARG A 203 -4.40 -14.06 37.36
C ARG A 203 -4.20 -13.17 38.58
N GLN A 204 -4.71 -13.58 39.74
CA GLN A 204 -4.54 -12.84 40.99
C GLN A 204 -3.06 -12.83 41.42
N HIS A 205 -2.36 -13.94 41.28
CA HIS A 205 -0.93 -14.03 41.59
C HIS A 205 -0.09 -13.10 40.68
N ALA A 206 -0.32 -13.14 39.36
CA ALA A 206 0.33 -12.24 38.41
C ALA A 206 0.04 -10.77 38.74
N ALA A 207 -1.21 -10.42 39.06
CA ALA A 207 -1.57 -9.06 39.46
C ALA A 207 -0.85 -8.61 40.75
N ALA A 208 -0.70 -9.50 41.74
CA ALA A 208 0.04 -9.20 42.97
C ALA A 208 1.53 -8.92 42.68
N LEU A 209 2.17 -9.71 41.82
CA LEU A 209 3.56 -9.47 41.41
C LEU A 209 3.73 -8.13 40.67
N ASN A 210 2.82 -7.81 39.75
CA ASN A 210 2.83 -6.51 39.07
C ASN A 210 2.64 -5.34 40.04
N ALA A 211 1.82 -5.49 41.08
CA ALA A 211 1.63 -4.45 42.09
C ALA A 211 2.84 -4.30 43.02
N ALA A 212 3.55 -5.40 43.31
CA ALA A 212 4.65 -5.43 44.26
C ALA A 212 5.85 -4.54 43.88
N GLN A 213 6.04 -4.29 42.57
CA GLN A 213 7.12 -3.44 42.06
C GLN A 213 6.99 -1.97 42.50
N PHE A 214 5.76 -1.50 42.77
CA PHE A 214 5.50 -0.11 43.16
C PHE A 214 5.59 0.12 44.67
N GLN A 215 5.60 -0.94 45.47
CA GLN A 215 5.48 -0.85 46.93
C GLN A 215 6.60 -0.02 47.57
N ALA A 216 7.86 -0.17 47.14
CA ALA A 216 8.96 0.60 47.72
C ALA A 216 8.79 2.11 47.47
N TRP A 217 8.44 2.51 46.25
CA TRP A 217 8.14 3.91 45.93
C TRP A 217 6.91 4.43 46.67
N ASP A 218 5.86 3.62 46.79
CA ASP A 218 4.65 3.99 47.55
C ASP A 218 4.96 4.19 49.04
N MET A 219 5.85 3.37 49.61
CA MET A 219 6.32 3.53 50.99
C MET A 219 7.19 4.77 51.16
N LEU A 220 8.12 5.04 50.22
CA LEU A 220 8.94 6.24 50.23
C LEU A 220 8.09 7.52 50.09
N ALA A 221 7.03 7.48 49.26
CA ALA A 221 6.08 8.57 49.07
C ALA A 221 5.11 8.76 50.24
N GLY A 222 4.99 7.77 51.14
CA GLY A 222 4.07 7.77 52.28
C GLY A 222 2.64 7.35 51.94
N THR A 223 2.39 6.81 50.75
CA THR A 223 1.07 6.33 50.33
C THR A 223 0.80 4.88 50.76
N LEU A 224 1.85 4.12 51.08
CA LEU A 224 1.79 2.78 51.68
C LEU A 224 2.63 2.75 52.96
N ALA A 225 2.21 2.04 54.00
CA ALA A 225 2.92 1.96 55.29
C ALA A 225 3.41 3.33 55.82
N PRO A 226 2.51 4.33 55.98
CA PRO A 226 2.90 5.69 56.37
C PRO A 226 3.64 5.76 57.72
N GLU A 227 3.48 4.76 58.58
CA GLU A 227 4.22 4.60 59.84
C GLU A 227 5.75 4.49 59.66
N LEU A 228 6.23 4.21 58.44
CA LEU A 228 7.66 4.26 58.11
C LEU A 228 8.21 5.69 58.01
N GLY A 229 7.35 6.70 57.93
CA GLY A 229 7.74 8.12 57.82
C GLY A 229 7.96 8.63 56.39
N GLY A 230 7.49 7.87 55.40
CA GLY A 230 7.53 8.29 53.99
C GLY A 230 6.72 9.56 53.71
N ALA A 231 7.14 10.30 52.69
CA ALA A 231 6.51 11.55 52.27
C ALA A 231 6.92 11.90 50.81
N PRO A 232 6.11 12.69 50.07
CA PRO A 232 6.40 13.02 48.66
C PRO A 232 7.77 13.67 48.42
N ARG A 233 8.38 14.27 49.44
CA ARG A 233 9.73 14.87 49.39
C ARG A 233 10.85 13.85 49.21
N TYR A 234 10.63 12.56 49.47
CA TYR A 234 11.69 11.56 49.31
C TYR A 234 11.79 11.03 47.87
N LEU A 235 10.87 11.44 46.99
CA LEU A 235 10.76 10.93 45.64
C LEU A 235 10.84 12.09 44.64
N ASP A 236 12.06 12.59 44.38
CA ASP A 236 12.32 13.71 43.47
C ASP A 236 12.41 13.26 42.00
N LEU A 237 12.99 12.09 41.76
CA LEU A 237 13.22 11.47 40.45
C LEU A 237 12.93 9.98 40.52
N MET A 238 12.28 9.43 39.50
CA MET A 238 11.99 7.99 39.39
C MET A 238 13.01 7.33 38.46
N GLY A 239 13.64 6.24 38.89
CA GLY A 239 14.50 5.42 38.04
C GLY A 239 13.79 4.12 37.64
N ALA A 240 13.43 3.96 36.37
CA ALA A 240 12.89 2.70 35.87
C ALA A 240 14.00 1.84 35.29
N ASN A 241 14.17 0.62 35.80
CA ASN A 241 15.14 -0.34 35.26
C ASN A 241 14.41 -1.31 34.32
N TYR A 242 14.88 -1.43 33.08
CA TYR A 242 14.22 -2.24 32.06
C TYR A 242 15.21 -2.91 31.12
N TYR A 243 15.22 -4.24 31.17
CA TYR A 243 15.99 -5.13 30.31
C TYR A 243 15.05 -6.04 29.51
N HIS A 244 15.61 -6.76 28.55
CA HIS A 244 14.86 -7.65 27.65
C HIS A 244 14.04 -8.72 28.40
N GLY A 245 14.51 -9.18 29.56
CA GLY A 245 13.86 -10.17 30.41
C GLY A 245 12.80 -9.65 31.38
N ASN A 246 12.46 -8.36 31.38
CA ASN A 246 11.55 -7.76 32.38
C ASN A 246 10.07 -8.18 32.25
N GLN A 247 9.72 -9.08 31.33
CA GLN A 247 8.36 -9.62 31.21
C GLN A 247 8.38 -11.15 31.11
N TRP A 248 7.53 -11.82 31.89
CA TRP A 248 7.55 -13.29 32.04
C TRP A 248 6.21 -13.86 32.52
N LEU A 249 6.08 -15.18 32.47
CA LEU A 249 4.93 -15.93 32.96
C LEU A 249 5.03 -16.22 34.47
N ALA A 250 3.95 -16.01 35.21
CA ALA A 250 3.93 -15.98 36.68
C ALA A 250 4.39 -17.27 37.37
N LEU A 251 3.96 -18.44 36.88
CA LEU A 251 4.22 -19.74 37.49
C LEU A 251 5.47 -20.41 36.90
N SER A 252 5.55 -20.48 35.57
CA SER A 252 6.69 -21.13 34.89
C SER A 252 7.98 -20.31 34.96
N GLY A 253 7.89 -19.00 35.19
CA GLY A 253 9.04 -18.10 35.14
C GLY A 253 9.59 -17.88 33.73
N GLN A 254 8.95 -18.45 32.70
CA GLN A 254 9.40 -18.36 31.31
C GLN A 254 9.38 -16.89 30.86
N ARG A 255 10.52 -16.40 30.39
CA ARG A 255 10.63 -15.04 29.83
C ARG A 255 9.83 -14.95 28.54
N LEU A 256 9.11 -13.84 28.39
CA LEU A 256 8.48 -13.50 27.12
C LEU A 256 9.56 -12.86 26.25
N GLU A 257 9.95 -13.48 25.14
CA GLU A 257 11.02 -12.94 24.29
C GLU A 257 10.63 -11.58 23.68
N TRP A 258 11.53 -10.60 23.78
CA TRP A 258 11.24 -9.22 23.37
C TRP A 258 11.13 -9.01 21.86
N HIS A 259 11.72 -9.92 21.07
CA HIS A 259 11.81 -9.86 19.62
C HIS A 259 10.79 -10.77 18.91
N LEU A 260 9.94 -11.49 19.66
CA LEU A 260 8.95 -12.43 19.12
C LEU A 260 7.51 -11.87 19.09
N ASP A 261 7.31 -10.58 19.37
CA ASP A 261 5.99 -9.91 19.37
C ASP A 261 4.88 -10.73 20.09
N ASP A 262 5.22 -11.37 21.20
CA ASP A 262 4.24 -12.09 22.00
C ASP A 262 3.14 -11.11 22.46
N ALA A 263 1.89 -11.38 22.06
CA ALA A 263 0.74 -10.50 22.30
C ALA A 263 0.46 -10.25 23.80
N ARG A 264 1.03 -11.07 24.68
CA ARG A 264 0.95 -10.89 26.14
C ARG A 264 1.93 -9.84 26.68
N ARG A 265 2.96 -9.47 25.91
CA ARG A 265 3.88 -8.40 26.29
C ARG A 265 3.20 -7.05 26.15
N ILE A 266 3.54 -6.12 27.04
CA ILE A 266 3.14 -4.71 26.92
C ILE A 266 4.34 -3.85 26.49
N PRO A 267 4.17 -2.90 25.56
CA PRO A 267 5.25 -2.01 25.15
C PRO A 267 5.78 -1.15 26.30
N LEU A 268 7.10 -0.97 26.35
CA LEU A 268 7.77 -0.16 27.39
C LEU A 268 7.19 1.26 27.51
N HIS A 269 6.85 1.91 26.39
CA HIS A 269 6.31 3.27 26.45
C HIS A 269 4.99 3.35 27.24
N GLN A 270 4.15 2.31 27.20
CA GLN A 270 2.92 2.25 27.98
C GLN A 270 3.22 2.09 29.46
N MET A 271 4.18 1.22 29.81
CA MET A 271 4.63 1.05 31.20
C MET A 271 5.20 2.35 31.77
N LEU A 272 6.03 3.07 30.99
CA LEU A 272 6.59 4.36 31.38
C LEU A 272 5.49 5.42 31.57
N CYS A 273 4.47 5.43 30.73
CA CYS A 273 3.38 6.39 30.87
C CYS A 273 2.43 6.05 32.02
N GLN A 274 2.21 4.76 32.33
CA GLN A 274 1.54 4.35 33.58
C GLN A 274 2.34 4.83 34.81
N LEU A 275 3.66 4.67 34.79
CA LEU A 275 4.54 5.15 35.85
C LEU A 275 4.49 6.68 36.00
N ALA A 276 4.55 7.41 34.88
CA ALA A 276 4.44 8.87 34.86
C ALA A 276 3.08 9.35 35.41
N GLN A 277 1.99 8.68 35.02
CA GLN A 277 0.64 9.01 35.49
C GLN A 277 0.49 8.75 36.99
N ARG A 278 1.11 7.68 37.52
CA ARG A 278 1.04 7.30 38.94
C ARG A 278 1.73 8.30 39.86
N TYR A 279 2.94 8.73 39.52
CA TYR A 279 3.77 9.53 40.44
C TYR A 279 3.92 11.00 40.06
N GLN A 280 3.67 11.37 38.79
CA GLN A 280 3.81 12.75 38.28
C GLN A 280 5.18 13.36 38.60
N ARG A 281 6.23 12.53 38.52
CA ARG A 281 7.64 12.91 38.73
C ARG A 281 8.44 12.72 37.44
N PRO A 282 9.57 13.45 37.26
CA PRO A 282 10.46 13.20 36.14
C PRO A 282 11.05 11.79 36.20
N LEU A 283 11.09 11.11 35.05
CA LEU A 283 11.55 9.74 34.91
C LEU A 283 12.96 9.68 34.32
N LEU A 284 13.73 8.71 34.75
CA LEU A 284 14.97 8.25 34.12
C LEU A 284 14.77 6.77 33.78
N LEU A 285 15.02 6.37 32.54
CA LEU A 285 15.26 4.95 32.24
C LEU A 285 16.66 4.64 32.79
N ALA A 286 16.72 4.21 34.05
CA ALA A 286 17.91 4.28 34.89
C ALA A 286 18.89 3.13 34.63
N GLU A 287 18.39 2.02 34.09
CA GLU A 287 19.22 0.90 33.69
C GLU A 287 18.61 0.17 32.50
N THR A 288 19.39 0.02 31.43
CA THR A 288 19.04 -0.80 30.28
C THR A 288 20.28 -1.19 29.49
N SER A 289 20.31 -2.45 29.04
CA SER A 289 21.27 -2.97 28.05
C SER A 289 20.80 -4.33 27.50
N HIS A 290 21.59 -4.89 26.58
CA HIS A 290 21.45 -6.24 26.05
C HIS A 290 22.83 -6.90 25.98
N VAL A 291 22.85 -8.22 25.84
CA VAL A 291 24.07 -9.03 25.70
C VAL A 291 24.40 -9.33 24.23
N GLY A 292 25.68 -9.58 23.94
CA GLY A 292 26.16 -10.09 22.66
C GLY A 292 25.74 -9.26 21.43
N SER A 293 25.22 -9.96 20.43
CA SER A 293 24.87 -9.42 19.11
C SER A 293 23.60 -8.56 19.11
N GLY A 294 22.70 -8.75 20.09
CA GLY A 294 21.42 -8.02 20.20
C GLY A 294 21.52 -6.56 20.66
N ARG A 295 22.70 -6.09 21.10
CA ARG A 295 22.95 -4.74 21.65
C ARG A 295 22.45 -3.60 20.77
N ALA A 296 22.80 -3.63 19.48
CA ALA A 296 22.43 -2.56 18.55
C ALA A 296 20.90 -2.49 18.31
N ALA A 297 20.25 -3.64 18.14
CA ALA A 297 18.81 -3.74 17.97
C ALA A 297 18.05 -3.29 19.23
N TRP A 298 18.57 -3.65 20.41
CA TRP A 298 18.02 -3.21 21.69
C TRP A 298 18.06 -1.69 21.85
N LEU A 299 19.19 -1.05 21.53
CA LEU A 299 19.32 0.42 21.58
C LEU A 299 18.28 1.11 20.68
N ALA A 300 18.11 0.62 19.45
CA ALA A 300 17.10 1.15 18.53
C ALA A 300 15.69 0.98 19.11
N HIS A 301 15.37 -0.19 19.68
CA HIS A 301 14.09 -0.46 20.32
C HIS A 301 13.81 0.47 21.50
N ILE A 302 14.74 0.57 22.46
CA ILE A 302 14.62 1.45 23.63
C ILE A 302 14.44 2.91 23.22
N THR A 303 15.20 3.36 22.22
CA THR A 303 15.10 4.72 21.69
C THR A 303 13.70 5.01 21.16
N ALA A 304 13.13 4.08 20.39
CA ALA A 304 11.78 4.22 19.85
C ALA A 304 10.72 4.24 20.97
N GLN A 305 10.83 3.38 21.99
CA GLN A 305 9.91 3.35 23.13
C GLN A 305 9.98 4.64 23.95
N VAL A 306 11.17 5.16 24.24
CA VAL A 306 11.34 6.41 24.99
C VAL A 306 10.86 7.61 24.18
N ALA A 307 11.13 7.66 22.87
CA ALA A 307 10.61 8.71 21.99
C ALA A 307 9.07 8.73 22.01
N GLN A 308 8.44 7.55 21.87
CA GLN A 308 6.97 7.44 21.90
C GLN A 308 6.40 7.86 23.26
N ALA A 309 7.01 7.45 24.39
CA ALA A 309 6.56 7.87 25.71
C ALA A 309 6.65 9.40 25.89
N ARG A 310 7.74 10.03 25.43
CA ARG A 310 7.88 11.50 25.48
C ARG A 310 6.84 12.22 24.60
N LEU A 311 6.54 11.68 23.42
CA LEU A 311 5.48 12.20 22.54
C LEU A 311 4.09 12.06 23.16
N SER A 312 3.88 11.05 23.99
CA SER A 312 2.67 10.88 24.82
C SER A 312 2.63 11.77 26.07
N GLY A 313 3.58 12.70 26.23
CA GLY A 313 3.64 13.66 27.34
C GLY A 313 4.37 13.18 28.60
N CYS A 314 5.01 12.02 28.55
CA CYS A 314 5.70 11.45 29.72
C CYS A 314 7.04 12.16 29.94
N ASP A 315 7.29 12.70 31.14
CA ASP A 315 8.46 13.54 31.46
C ASP A 315 9.75 12.72 31.67
N ILE A 316 10.23 12.09 30.61
CA ILE A 316 11.47 11.31 30.62
C ILE A 316 12.66 12.24 30.40
N ARG A 317 13.59 12.25 31.35
CA ARG A 317 14.76 13.14 31.42
C ARG A 317 16.07 12.49 31.01
N GLY A 318 16.10 11.17 30.84
CA GLY A 318 17.29 10.49 30.30
C GLY A 318 17.13 9.00 30.08
N ILE A 319 18.18 8.42 29.49
CA ILE A 319 18.41 6.98 29.31
C ILE A 319 19.81 6.67 29.79
N CYS A 320 19.96 5.75 30.72
CA CYS A 320 21.25 5.30 31.23
C CYS A 320 21.57 3.90 30.69
N LEU A 321 22.64 3.81 29.91
CA LEU A 321 23.18 2.52 29.46
C LEU A 321 23.90 1.88 30.63
N TYR A 322 23.35 0.77 31.12
CA TYR A 322 23.84 0.09 32.32
C TYR A 322 23.98 -1.40 32.02
N PRO A 323 25.21 -1.96 32.02
CA PRO A 323 26.47 -1.25 32.20
C PRO A 323 26.96 -0.60 30.88
N ILE A 324 27.77 0.44 30.96
CA ILE A 324 28.39 1.11 29.81
C ILE A 324 29.65 0.37 29.33
N ILE A 325 30.39 -0.22 30.27
CA ILE A 325 31.49 -1.15 30.01
C ILE A 325 31.00 -2.55 30.36
N ASP A 326 31.48 -3.57 29.66
CA ASP A 326 31.09 -4.94 29.94
C ASP A 326 31.49 -5.37 31.36
N ARG A 327 30.81 -6.38 31.88
CA ARG A 327 31.02 -6.94 33.22
C ARG A 327 30.86 -8.46 33.20
N PRO A 328 31.46 -9.21 34.12
CA PRO A 328 31.11 -10.61 34.29
C PRO A 328 29.72 -10.78 34.95
N LEU A 329 29.21 -12.01 34.96
CA LEU A 329 28.03 -12.38 35.76
C LEU A 329 28.36 -12.35 37.26
N TRP A 330 27.33 -12.17 38.10
CA TRP A 330 27.51 -12.16 39.56
C TRP A 330 27.72 -13.58 40.10
N GLU A 331 27.05 -14.54 39.49
CA GLU A 331 27.07 -15.96 39.84
C GLU A 331 28.34 -16.64 39.31
N ASP A 332 28.82 -16.20 38.16
CA ASP A 332 30.04 -16.70 37.52
C ASP A 332 30.95 -15.55 37.06
N PRO A 333 31.90 -15.11 37.91
CA PRO A 333 32.85 -14.06 37.58
C PRO A 333 33.78 -14.36 36.38
N ALA A 334 33.80 -15.60 35.87
CA ALA A 334 34.59 -15.96 34.70
C ALA A 334 33.82 -15.73 33.38
N HIS A 335 32.49 -15.65 33.42
CA HIS A 335 31.67 -15.49 32.22
C HIS A 335 31.37 -14.01 31.93
N TRP A 336 31.77 -13.54 30.73
CA TRP A 336 31.54 -12.18 30.24
C TRP A 336 30.49 -12.21 29.11
N PRO A 337 29.32 -11.58 29.29
CA PRO A 337 28.20 -11.68 28.36
C PRO A 337 28.23 -10.61 27.26
N HIS A 338 29.24 -9.73 27.19
CA HIS A 338 29.34 -8.67 26.19
C HIS A 338 28.15 -7.72 26.22
N SER A 339 27.95 -7.07 27.37
CA SER A 339 26.78 -6.26 27.72
C SER A 339 27.00 -4.75 27.68
N GLY A 340 28.24 -4.27 27.47
CA GLY A 340 28.57 -2.85 27.43
C GLY A 340 28.51 -2.23 26.03
N LEU A 341 28.78 -0.92 25.93
CA LEU A 341 29.22 -0.28 24.68
C LEU A 341 30.70 -0.63 24.39
N TRP A 342 31.48 -0.81 25.44
CA TRP A 342 32.84 -1.34 25.39
C TRP A 342 32.89 -2.73 26.01
N ASP A 343 33.42 -3.69 25.25
CA ASP A 343 33.85 -4.98 25.80
C ASP A 343 35.18 -4.80 26.54
N VAL A 344 35.49 -5.72 27.46
CA VAL A 344 36.71 -5.67 28.27
C VAL A 344 37.49 -6.96 28.03
N ASP A 345 38.74 -6.83 27.59
CA ASP A 345 39.61 -8.00 27.38
C ASP A 345 40.32 -8.46 28.67
N ASP A 346 41.11 -9.52 28.55
CA ASP A 346 41.89 -10.08 29.66
C ASP A 346 42.90 -9.08 30.26
N HIS A 347 43.34 -8.10 29.47
CA HIS A 347 44.23 -7.02 29.90
C HIS A 347 43.49 -5.77 30.37
N ARG A 348 42.16 -5.84 30.50
CA ARG A 348 41.26 -4.75 30.88
C ARG A 348 41.26 -3.57 29.92
N VAL A 349 41.63 -3.79 28.66
CA VAL A 349 41.53 -2.80 27.59
C VAL A 349 40.07 -2.67 27.14
N ARG A 350 39.63 -1.44 26.88
CA ARG A 350 38.27 -1.15 26.39
C ARG A 350 38.20 -1.36 24.88
N LEU A 351 37.41 -2.34 24.45
CA LEU A 351 37.18 -2.64 23.03
C LEU A 351 35.83 -2.09 22.62
N LEU A 352 35.81 -1.04 21.80
CA LEU A 352 34.56 -0.42 21.36
C LEU A 352 33.79 -1.36 20.43
N ASN A 353 32.54 -1.70 20.78
CA ASN A 353 31.67 -2.38 19.85
C ASN A 353 31.17 -1.39 18.78
N HIS A 354 31.71 -1.48 17.56
CA HIS A 354 31.42 -0.52 16.49
C HIS A 354 29.95 -0.50 16.05
N THR A 355 29.28 -1.66 16.04
CA THR A 355 27.86 -1.77 15.67
C THR A 355 26.97 -1.09 16.71
N CYS A 356 27.23 -1.35 18.00
CA CYS A 356 26.55 -0.70 19.12
C CYS A 356 26.83 0.81 19.14
N ALA A 357 28.07 1.24 18.90
CA ALA A 357 28.45 2.65 18.80
C ALA A 357 27.74 3.40 17.68
N ALA A 358 27.60 2.77 16.50
CA ALA A 358 26.84 3.33 15.39
C ALA A 358 25.35 3.47 15.74
N ALA A 359 24.77 2.44 16.37
CA ALA A 359 23.38 2.45 16.83
C ALA A 359 23.14 3.56 17.87
N LEU A 360 24.03 3.74 18.86
CA LEU A 360 23.91 4.83 19.83
C LEU A 360 23.93 6.22 19.18
N ARG A 361 24.86 6.47 18.25
CA ARG A 361 24.91 7.75 17.51
C ARG A 361 23.67 7.96 16.65
N GLN A 362 23.11 6.90 16.10
CA GLN A 362 21.83 6.97 15.38
C GLN A 362 20.68 7.29 16.33
N SER A 363 20.59 6.62 17.46
CA SER A 363 19.60 6.86 18.50
C SER A 363 19.62 8.29 19.04
N GLN A 364 20.82 8.84 19.26
CA GLN A 364 21.01 10.23 19.66
C GLN A 364 20.47 11.22 18.62
N ARG A 365 20.82 11.01 17.34
CA ARG A 365 20.32 11.83 16.23
C ARG A 365 18.80 11.71 16.08
N GLN A 366 18.25 10.50 16.22
CA GLN A 366 16.82 10.24 16.13
C GLN A 366 16.05 10.98 17.22
N LEU A 367 16.45 10.85 18.49
CA LEU A 367 15.82 11.58 19.59
C LEU A 367 15.93 13.09 19.43
N ALA A 368 17.09 13.61 19.01
CA ALA A 368 17.29 15.03 18.75
C ALA A 368 16.31 15.56 17.68
N ARG A 369 16.04 14.78 16.63
CA ARG A 369 15.04 15.15 15.60
C ARG A 369 13.61 15.17 16.15
N PHE A 370 13.30 14.29 17.10
CA PHE A 370 12.00 14.30 17.77
C PHE A 370 11.83 15.43 18.78
N GLU A 371 12.89 16.13 19.22
CA GLU A 371 12.78 17.19 20.23
C GLU A 371 11.79 18.29 19.82
N GLY A 372 11.76 18.68 18.55
CA GLY A 372 10.78 19.66 18.05
C GLY A 372 9.34 19.18 18.21
N ALA A 373 9.07 17.91 17.93
CA ALA A 373 7.73 17.31 18.11
C ALA A 373 7.38 17.12 19.59
N ILE A 374 8.34 16.68 20.40
CA ILE A 374 8.17 16.48 21.84
C ILE A 374 7.89 17.81 22.55
N ASN A 375 8.64 18.87 22.23
CA ASN A 375 8.44 20.20 22.83
C ASN A 375 7.06 20.77 22.51
N ARG A 376 6.52 20.51 21.31
CA ARG A 376 5.15 20.90 20.95
C ARG A 376 4.09 20.08 21.66
N ALA A 377 4.26 18.77 21.77
CA ALA A 377 3.34 17.91 22.52
C ALA A 377 3.22 18.35 23.99
N ALA A 378 4.26 18.96 24.54
CA ALA A 378 4.30 19.50 25.90
C ALA A 378 3.86 20.98 26.05
N GLY A 379 3.64 21.72 24.95
CA GLY A 379 3.37 23.18 24.97
C GLY A 379 1.91 23.57 24.65
N PRO A 380 1.49 24.83 24.91
CA PRO A 380 0.17 25.33 24.51
C PRO A 380 0.03 25.37 22.97
N LYS A 381 -1.17 25.02 22.46
CA LYS A 381 -1.51 24.79 21.04
C LYS A 381 -1.29 25.97 20.06
N GLU A 382 -0.79 27.12 20.51
CA GLU A 382 -0.79 28.37 19.73
C GLU A 382 0.40 28.58 18.77
N SER A 383 1.37 27.66 18.67
CA SER A 383 2.55 27.81 17.79
C SER A 383 2.66 26.75 16.69
N ASP A 384 1.59 26.61 15.90
CA ASP A 384 1.42 25.52 14.92
C ASP A 384 1.95 25.82 13.49
N MET A 385 3.07 26.53 13.38
CA MET A 385 3.54 27.08 12.08
C MET A 385 4.64 26.28 11.36
N ASN A 386 5.12 25.13 11.86
CA ASN A 386 6.34 24.54 11.28
C ASN A 386 6.50 23.00 11.24
N THR A 387 5.44 22.19 11.37
CA THR A 387 5.56 20.74 11.08
C THR A 387 4.36 20.23 10.32
N SER A 388 4.60 19.83 9.07
CA SER A 388 3.56 19.30 8.21
C SER A 388 3.19 17.86 8.59
N THR A 389 1.89 17.57 8.54
CA THR A 389 1.35 16.22 8.67
C THR A 389 1.50 15.47 7.35
N LEU A 390 1.92 14.21 7.41
CA LEU A 390 1.99 13.29 6.28
C LEU A 390 0.85 12.27 6.38
N VAL A 391 -0.12 12.36 5.48
CA VAL A 391 -1.22 11.39 5.36
C VAL A 391 -0.82 10.34 4.33
N VAL A 392 -0.79 9.07 4.71
CA VAL A 392 -0.29 7.97 3.89
C VAL A 392 -1.42 6.99 3.62
N PHE A 393 -1.72 6.71 2.36
CA PHE A 393 -2.67 5.67 1.96
C PHE A 393 -1.93 4.41 1.54
N SER A 394 -2.19 3.31 2.24
CA SER A 394 -1.49 2.05 2.04
C SER A 394 -2.44 0.87 1.85
N HIS A 395 -2.19 0.07 0.81
CA HIS A 395 -2.78 -1.26 0.64
C HIS A 395 -2.08 -2.33 1.51
N LEU A 396 -0.94 -1.97 2.09
CA LEU A 396 -0.16 -2.82 2.99
C LEU A 396 -0.46 -2.43 4.43
N ARG A 397 -0.88 -3.41 5.22
CA ARG A 397 -1.13 -3.24 6.66
C ARG A 397 0.18 -3.15 7.43
N TRP A 398 0.22 -2.27 8.43
CA TRP A 398 1.39 -2.03 9.25
C TRP A 398 1.84 -3.29 9.98
N GLY A 399 0.89 -4.00 10.62
CA GLY A 399 1.12 -5.22 11.41
C GLY A 399 1.29 -6.51 10.60
N PHE A 400 1.32 -6.43 9.27
CA PHE A 400 1.58 -7.58 8.40
C PHE A 400 3.10 -7.78 8.20
N VAL A 401 3.56 -8.05 6.98
CA VAL A 401 5.00 -8.16 6.68
C VAL A 401 5.66 -6.78 6.71
N TYR A 402 6.67 -6.63 7.57
CA TYR A 402 7.46 -5.42 7.68
C TYR A 402 8.33 -5.25 6.43
N GLN A 403 8.16 -4.13 5.73
CA GLN A 403 8.81 -3.86 4.45
C GLN A 403 8.98 -2.34 4.24
N ARG A 404 9.17 -1.93 2.97
CA ARG A 404 9.50 -0.55 2.60
C ARG A 404 8.61 0.52 3.28
N PRO A 405 7.26 0.43 3.31
CA PRO A 405 6.44 1.47 3.94
C PRO A 405 6.77 1.69 5.41
N GLN A 406 6.93 0.62 6.20
CA GLN A 406 7.25 0.74 7.61
C GLN A 406 8.65 1.34 7.82
N HIS A 407 9.65 0.96 7.02
CA HIS A 407 10.99 1.54 7.07
C HIS A 407 11.00 3.03 6.75
N LEU A 408 10.28 3.45 5.70
CA LEU A 408 10.22 4.83 5.26
C LEU A 408 9.42 5.68 6.25
N MET A 409 8.22 5.24 6.63
CA MET A 409 7.31 6.03 7.45
C MET A 409 7.81 6.19 8.89
N SER A 410 8.41 5.16 9.50
CA SER A 410 9.01 5.27 10.83
C SER A 410 10.18 6.27 10.89
N ARG A 411 10.89 6.48 9.79
CA ARG A 411 12.00 7.45 9.69
C ARG A 411 11.53 8.83 9.26
N LEU A 412 10.56 8.93 8.35
CA LEU A 412 9.90 10.19 7.98
C LEU A 412 9.15 10.80 9.16
N ALA A 413 8.73 9.98 10.13
CA ALA A 413 8.14 10.42 11.38
C ALA A 413 9.05 11.36 12.20
N GLN A 414 10.37 11.37 11.94
CA GLN A 414 11.32 12.32 12.53
C GLN A 414 11.15 13.75 11.97
N TYR A 415 10.51 13.91 10.81
CA TYR A 415 10.30 15.19 10.13
C TYR A 415 8.82 15.61 10.08
N HIS A 416 7.91 14.64 10.02
CA HIS A 416 6.47 14.83 9.84
C HIS A 416 5.67 14.04 10.86
N ARG A 417 4.50 14.52 11.27
CA ARG A 417 3.52 13.67 11.97
C ARG A 417 2.90 12.72 10.94
N VAL A 418 3.00 11.40 11.11
CA VAL A 418 2.53 10.44 10.12
C VAL A 418 1.17 9.86 10.51
N LEU A 419 0.18 10.00 9.62
CA LEU A 419 -1.10 9.31 9.68
C LEU A 419 -1.12 8.23 8.60
N PHE A 420 -0.96 6.96 8.98
CA PHE A 420 -0.89 5.82 8.08
C PHE A 420 -2.24 5.14 7.97
N ILE A 421 -2.97 5.39 6.88
CA ILE A 421 -4.31 4.89 6.62
C ILE A 421 -4.22 3.55 5.89
N GLU A 422 -4.69 2.50 6.55
CA GLU A 422 -4.81 1.16 5.98
C GLU A 422 -6.12 0.97 5.21
N GLU A 423 -6.19 -0.13 4.47
CA GLU A 423 -7.41 -0.59 3.86
C GLU A 423 -8.50 -0.93 4.89
N PRO A 424 -9.77 -0.60 4.60
CA PRO A 424 -10.88 -0.87 5.49
C PRO A 424 -11.01 -2.36 5.82
N VAL A 425 -11.33 -2.65 7.07
CA VAL A 425 -11.66 -3.99 7.58
C VAL A 425 -13.18 -4.11 7.66
N TYR A 426 -13.72 -5.21 7.16
CA TYR A 426 -15.15 -5.49 7.34
C TYR A 426 -15.48 -5.67 8.83
N GLN A 427 -16.44 -4.89 9.31
CA GLN A 427 -17.03 -5.03 10.63
C GLN A 427 -18.52 -4.71 10.53
N ALA A 428 -19.37 -5.63 11.02
CA ALA A 428 -20.80 -5.37 11.11
C ALA A 428 -21.07 -4.21 12.10
N GLY A 429 -21.98 -3.30 11.72
CA GLY A 429 -22.39 -2.17 12.55
C GLY A 429 -21.96 -0.81 11.99
N GLU A 430 -21.78 0.17 12.88
CA GLU A 430 -21.41 1.53 12.53
C GLU A 430 -19.95 1.62 12.06
N ALA A 431 -19.70 2.41 11.01
CA ALA A 431 -18.36 2.64 10.50
C ALA A 431 -17.56 3.52 11.47
N GLY A 432 -16.28 3.19 11.67
CA GLY A 432 -15.43 3.91 12.61
C GLY A 432 -13.95 3.75 12.31
N LEU A 433 -13.12 4.50 13.02
CA LEU A 433 -11.66 4.44 12.89
C LEU A 433 -11.06 3.86 14.17
N ARG A 434 -10.22 2.83 14.05
CA ARG A 434 -9.34 2.39 15.13
C ARG A 434 -7.96 2.99 14.91
N GLN A 435 -7.33 3.42 16.01
CA GLN A 435 -6.01 4.02 15.97
C GLN A 435 -5.02 3.18 16.78
N SER A 436 -3.80 3.04 16.25
CA SER A 436 -2.68 2.47 16.99
C SER A 436 -1.40 3.29 16.76
N HIS A 437 -0.41 3.14 17.64
CA HIS A 437 0.85 3.88 17.61
C HIS A 437 2.04 2.92 17.57
N PRO A 438 2.26 2.22 16.45
CA PRO A 438 3.27 1.16 16.41
C PRO A 438 4.70 1.67 16.27
N ALA A 439 4.90 2.97 16.00
CA ALA A 439 6.20 3.61 15.98
C ALA A 439 6.11 5.07 16.46
N ALA A 440 7.24 5.63 16.90
CA ALA A 440 7.33 7.01 17.36
C ALA A 440 6.79 7.99 16.31
N ASN A 441 5.78 8.79 16.69
CA ASN A 441 5.13 9.81 15.84
C ASN A 441 4.44 9.24 14.57
N VAL A 442 4.10 7.94 14.59
CA VAL A 442 3.26 7.28 13.59
C VAL A 442 1.94 6.86 14.23
N THR A 443 0.83 7.32 13.66
CA THR A 443 -0.50 6.82 14.01
C THR A 443 -1.03 6.01 12.83
N VAL A 444 -1.27 4.72 13.04
CA VAL A 444 -1.97 3.88 12.07
C VAL A 444 -3.47 4.06 12.27
N ILE A 445 -4.18 4.34 11.18
CA ILE A 445 -5.63 4.49 11.12
C ILE A 445 -6.17 3.27 10.38
N GLU A 446 -6.90 2.41 11.09
CA GLU A 446 -7.58 1.24 10.53
C GLU A 446 -9.09 1.56 10.44
N PRO A 447 -9.63 1.81 9.22
CA PRO A 447 -11.06 2.00 9.08
C PRO A 447 -11.81 0.68 9.22
N HIS A 448 -12.91 0.68 9.95
CA HIS A 448 -13.85 -0.43 10.03
C HIS A 448 -15.16 -0.02 9.38
N THR A 449 -15.66 -0.84 8.46
CA THR A 449 -16.87 -0.52 7.68
C THR A 449 -17.76 -1.76 7.53
N PRO A 450 -19.09 -1.59 7.38
CA PRO A 450 -20.00 -2.69 7.09
C PRO A 450 -19.97 -3.14 5.62
N ILE A 451 -19.01 -2.68 4.83
CA ILE A 451 -18.91 -2.94 3.39
C ILE A 451 -17.97 -4.13 3.15
N HIS A 452 -18.47 -5.16 2.45
CA HIS A 452 -17.71 -6.37 2.13
C HIS A 452 -16.66 -6.19 1.03
N ALA A 453 -16.74 -5.10 0.25
CA ALA A 453 -15.79 -4.84 -0.81
C ALA A 453 -14.36 -4.63 -0.23
N PRO A 454 -13.33 -5.30 -0.76
CA PRO A 454 -11.98 -5.24 -0.22
C PRO A 454 -11.29 -3.92 -0.56
N GLY A 455 -10.31 -3.52 0.26
CA GLY A 455 -9.43 -2.39 -0.01
C GLY A 455 -10.15 -1.05 -0.17
N PHE A 456 -9.54 -0.10 -0.88
CA PHE A 456 -10.15 1.20 -1.19
C PHE A 456 -11.11 1.12 -2.39
N HIS A 457 -12.02 0.12 -2.39
CA HIS A 457 -13.07 -0.02 -3.40
C HIS A 457 -14.07 1.15 -3.35
N ASP A 458 -14.80 1.37 -4.44
CA ASP A 458 -15.67 2.54 -4.61
C ASP A 458 -16.80 2.60 -3.58
N ASP A 459 -17.31 1.43 -3.19
CA ASP A 459 -18.33 1.28 -2.15
C ASP A 459 -17.83 1.74 -0.76
N GLN A 460 -16.52 1.76 -0.54
CA GLN A 460 -15.91 2.22 0.71
C GLN A 460 -15.81 3.74 0.76
N ILE A 461 -15.67 4.41 -0.39
CA ILE A 461 -15.27 5.83 -0.47
C ILE A 461 -16.26 6.76 0.23
N ALA A 462 -17.57 6.55 0.03
CA ALA A 462 -18.61 7.39 0.61
C ALA A 462 -18.63 7.36 2.15
N LEU A 463 -18.25 6.24 2.75
CA LEU A 463 -18.13 6.10 4.21
C LEU A 463 -16.79 6.61 4.74
N LEU A 464 -15.70 6.33 4.01
CA LEU A 464 -14.36 6.72 4.44
C LEU A 464 -14.12 8.22 4.35
N GLN A 465 -14.62 8.90 3.32
CA GLN A 465 -14.36 10.32 3.10
C GLN A 465 -14.72 11.23 4.29
N PRO A 466 -15.94 11.16 4.89
CA PRO A 466 -16.26 11.97 6.06
C PRO A 466 -15.44 11.58 7.30
N LEU A 467 -15.20 10.28 7.53
CA LEU A 467 -14.38 9.80 8.66
C LEU A 467 -12.95 10.33 8.60
N LEU A 468 -12.35 10.31 7.42
CA LEU A 468 -10.98 10.75 7.20
C LEU A 468 -10.85 12.28 7.20
N SER A 469 -11.86 13.01 6.70
CA SER A 469 -11.87 14.48 6.73
C SER A 469 -11.84 15.01 8.17
N ALA A 470 -12.39 14.26 9.13
CA ALA A 470 -12.38 14.61 10.55
C ALA A 470 -11.04 14.37 11.27
N LEU A 471 -10.03 13.77 10.60
CA LEU A 471 -8.73 13.50 11.21
C LEU A 471 -7.84 14.75 11.36
N LEU A 472 -8.11 15.79 10.57
CA LEU A 472 -7.34 17.02 10.50
C LEU A 472 -8.28 18.23 10.52
N GLU A 473 -7.77 19.36 11.02
CA GLU A 473 -8.50 20.63 10.96
C GLU A 473 -8.71 21.08 9.49
N PRO A 474 -9.82 21.76 9.15
CA PRO A 474 -10.15 22.14 7.77
C PRO A 474 -9.07 22.96 7.05
N GLU A 475 -8.30 23.76 7.79
CA GLU A 475 -7.22 24.61 7.27
C GLU A 475 -5.89 23.86 7.10
N ALA A 476 -5.79 22.64 7.62
CA ALA A 476 -4.57 21.85 7.57
C ALA A 476 -4.24 21.48 6.12
N ARG A 477 -2.97 21.69 5.74
CA ARG A 477 -2.46 21.35 4.41
C ARG A 477 -1.44 20.21 4.49
N PRO A 478 -1.88 18.93 4.59
CA PRO A 478 -0.96 17.81 4.75
C PRO A 478 -0.19 17.52 3.45
N LEU A 479 0.95 16.85 3.59
CA LEU A 479 1.53 16.08 2.50
C LEU A 479 0.71 14.79 2.37
N VAL A 480 0.30 14.41 1.15
CA VAL A 480 -0.49 13.19 0.93
C VAL A 480 0.31 12.19 0.11
N TRP A 481 0.58 11.03 0.69
CA TRP A 481 1.41 9.95 0.15
C TRP A 481 0.56 8.75 -0.25
N PHE A 482 0.78 8.24 -1.45
CA PHE A 482 0.08 7.06 -1.96
C PHE A 482 1.05 5.89 -2.17
N TYR A 483 0.72 4.74 -1.59
CA TYR A 483 1.25 3.42 -1.97
C TYR A 483 0.30 2.66 -2.89
N THR A 484 -0.95 3.11 -3.02
CA THR A 484 -1.95 2.48 -3.89
C THR A 484 -2.75 3.54 -4.65
N PRO A 485 -2.89 3.41 -5.98
CA PRO A 485 -3.76 4.28 -6.75
C PRO A 485 -5.23 4.17 -6.36
N MET A 486 -5.65 3.04 -5.75
CA MET A 486 -7.04 2.80 -5.40
C MET A 486 -7.59 3.85 -4.41
N ALA A 487 -6.73 4.40 -3.55
CA ALA A 487 -7.12 5.43 -2.58
C ALA A 487 -7.24 6.84 -3.17
N LEU A 488 -6.90 7.07 -4.45
CA LEU A 488 -6.94 8.40 -5.08
C LEU A 488 -8.25 9.16 -4.89
N PRO A 489 -9.45 8.55 -4.91
CA PRO A 489 -10.70 9.27 -4.63
C PRO A 489 -10.75 9.91 -3.23
N LEU A 490 -10.06 9.34 -2.23
CA LEU A 490 -10.02 9.89 -0.88
C LEU A 490 -9.14 11.15 -0.76
N LEU A 491 -8.40 11.52 -1.82
CA LEU A 491 -7.67 12.78 -1.87
C LEU A 491 -8.60 13.99 -1.68
N SER A 492 -9.87 13.91 -2.10
CA SER A 492 -10.84 14.99 -1.92
C SER A 492 -11.23 15.25 -0.47
N ALA A 493 -10.84 14.39 0.48
CA ALA A 493 -10.99 14.63 1.92
C ALA A 493 -9.97 15.65 2.46
N PHE A 494 -8.94 16.02 1.68
CA PHE A 494 -7.82 16.83 2.15
C PHE A 494 -7.50 17.98 1.21
N GLN A 495 -6.89 19.05 1.73
CA GLN A 495 -6.27 20.12 0.94
C GLN A 495 -4.74 19.92 0.89
N PRO A 496 -4.19 19.08 -0.01
CA PRO A 496 -2.79 18.71 0.04
C PRO A 496 -1.85 19.90 -0.20
N ALA A 497 -0.78 20.02 0.60
CA ALA A 497 0.36 20.87 0.30
C ALA A 497 1.18 20.32 -0.87
N ALA A 498 1.34 18.99 -0.92
CA ALA A 498 1.89 18.25 -2.05
C ALA A 498 1.39 16.80 -2.05
N ILE A 499 1.42 16.18 -3.23
CA ILE A 499 1.00 14.81 -3.49
C ILE A 499 2.23 13.99 -3.87
N ILE A 500 2.46 12.90 -3.14
CA ILE A 500 3.59 12.00 -3.32
C ILE A 500 3.04 10.62 -3.74
N TYR A 501 3.59 10.05 -4.79
CA TYR A 501 3.29 8.67 -5.18
C TYR A 501 4.53 7.79 -5.10
N ASP A 502 4.57 6.83 -4.17
CA ASP A 502 5.64 5.81 -4.08
C ASP A 502 5.18 4.53 -4.76
N CYS A 503 5.52 4.44 -6.05
CA CYS A 503 5.29 3.26 -6.89
C CYS A 503 6.35 2.21 -6.54
N MET A 504 6.08 1.41 -5.51
CA MET A 504 7.02 0.36 -5.06
C MET A 504 6.91 -0.93 -5.87
N ASP A 505 5.70 -1.28 -6.33
CA ASP A 505 5.39 -2.47 -7.12
C ASP A 505 4.47 -2.11 -8.28
N GLU A 506 4.52 -2.90 -9.36
CA GLU A 506 3.56 -2.81 -10.47
C GLU A 506 2.25 -3.52 -10.07
N LEU A 507 1.45 -2.86 -9.23
CA LEU A 507 0.22 -3.44 -8.66
C LEU A 507 -0.77 -3.93 -9.73
N ALA A 508 -0.72 -3.37 -10.95
CA ALA A 508 -1.56 -3.80 -12.07
C ALA A 508 -1.13 -5.15 -12.69
N ALA A 509 0.07 -5.65 -12.37
CA ALA A 509 0.61 -6.91 -12.87
C ALA A 509 0.33 -8.11 -11.94
N PHE A 510 -0.34 -7.88 -10.80
CA PHE A 510 -0.77 -8.94 -9.89
C PHE A 510 -2.04 -9.62 -10.41
N ASP A 511 -2.20 -10.90 -10.08
CA ASP A 511 -3.38 -11.66 -10.45
C ASP A 511 -4.64 -11.04 -9.82
N GLN A 512 -5.73 -11.02 -10.60
CA GLN A 512 -7.02 -10.43 -10.21
C GLN A 512 -6.99 -8.92 -9.89
N ALA A 513 -5.95 -8.17 -10.32
CA ALA A 513 -5.91 -6.73 -10.13
C ALA A 513 -7.17 -6.03 -10.70
N PRO A 514 -7.84 -5.15 -9.93
CA PRO A 514 -9.03 -4.46 -10.40
C PRO A 514 -8.73 -3.59 -11.62
N ARG A 515 -9.63 -3.58 -12.61
CA ARG A 515 -9.44 -2.77 -13.84
C ARG A 515 -9.32 -1.28 -13.56
N GLN A 516 -9.92 -0.77 -12.48
CA GLN A 516 -9.79 0.64 -12.10
C GLN A 516 -8.35 1.02 -11.68
N LEU A 517 -7.52 0.05 -11.27
CA LEU A 517 -6.19 0.30 -10.74
C LEU A 517 -5.29 0.99 -11.77
N GLN A 518 -5.27 0.51 -13.02
CA GLN A 518 -4.49 1.12 -14.12
C GLN A 518 -4.97 2.54 -14.46
N GLN A 519 -6.29 2.76 -14.46
CA GLN A 519 -6.89 4.07 -14.72
C GLN A 519 -6.52 5.06 -13.62
N ARG A 520 -6.63 4.64 -12.35
CA ARG A 520 -6.26 5.45 -11.19
C ARG A 520 -4.77 5.70 -11.11
N GLU A 521 -3.93 4.75 -11.50
CA GLU A 521 -2.48 4.94 -11.55
C GLU A 521 -2.13 6.08 -12.52
N SER A 522 -2.70 6.05 -13.72
CA SER A 522 -2.47 7.10 -14.73
C SER A 522 -2.93 8.48 -14.23
N ALA A 523 -4.07 8.52 -13.53
CA ALA A 523 -4.60 9.74 -12.93
C ALA A 523 -3.78 10.24 -11.73
N LEU A 524 -3.21 9.33 -10.93
CA LEU A 524 -2.33 9.67 -9.81
C LEU A 524 -0.97 10.15 -10.31
N LEU A 525 -0.37 9.49 -11.31
CA LEU A 525 0.86 9.93 -11.96
C LEU A 525 0.74 11.35 -12.52
N SER A 526 -0.43 11.72 -13.06
CA SER A 526 -0.67 13.06 -13.59
C SER A 526 -0.88 14.13 -12.51
N ARG A 527 -1.18 13.74 -11.27
CA ARG A 527 -1.50 14.64 -10.15
C ARG A 527 -0.39 14.73 -9.10
N ALA A 528 0.47 13.72 -9.00
CA ALA A 528 1.57 13.69 -8.06
C ALA A 528 2.56 14.82 -8.37
N ASP A 529 3.06 15.49 -7.33
CA ASP A 529 4.11 16.50 -7.47
C ASP A 529 5.50 15.82 -7.55
N VAL A 530 5.63 14.64 -6.95
CA VAL A 530 6.81 13.78 -7.04
C VAL A 530 6.41 12.30 -7.03
N VAL A 531 7.12 11.51 -7.84
CA VAL A 531 6.96 10.06 -7.91
C VAL A 531 8.26 9.40 -7.47
N PHE A 532 8.16 8.45 -6.55
CA PHE A 532 9.26 7.59 -6.13
C PHE A 532 9.05 6.18 -6.68
N THR A 533 10.13 5.50 -7.06
CA THR A 533 10.07 4.11 -7.49
C THR A 533 10.97 3.21 -6.64
N GLY A 534 10.51 1.99 -6.37
CA GLY A 534 11.18 1.02 -5.49
C GLY A 534 12.32 0.21 -6.12
N GLY A 535 12.47 0.23 -7.44
CA GLY A 535 13.48 -0.53 -8.19
C GLY A 535 13.93 0.19 -9.47
N SER A 536 15.05 -0.23 -10.02
CA SER A 536 15.63 0.37 -11.24
C SER A 536 14.77 0.04 -12.46
N SER A 537 14.36 -1.22 -12.62
CA SER A 537 13.47 -1.61 -13.72
C SER A 537 12.13 -0.87 -13.70
N LEU A 538 11.56 -0.65 -12.51
CA LEU A 538 10.32 0.11 -12.35
C LEU A 538 10.54 1.61 -12.62
N TYR A 539 11.67 2.19 -12.20
CA TYR A 539 12.04 3.56 -12.56
C TYR A 539 12.08 3.75 -14.08
N GLU A 540 12.77 2.86 -14.79
CA GLU A 540 12.87 2.92 -16.25
C GLU A 540 11.50 2.84 -16.93
N ALA A 541 10.58 2.04 -16.40
CA ALA A 541 9.21 1.93 -16.91
C ALA A 541 8.36 3.19 -16.68
N LYS A 542 8.67 4.00 -15.65
CA LYS A 542 7.84 5.16 -15.24
C LYS A 542 8.49 6.51 -15.52
N LYS A 543 9.81 6.60 -15.77
CA LYS A 543 10.55 7.87 -15.92
C LYS A 543 10.06 8.77 -17.05
N HIS A 544 9.43 8.20 -18.08
CA HIS A 544 8.85 8.95 -19.21
C HIS A 544 7.37 9.30 -19.02
N ARG A 545 6.74 8.85 -17.93
CA ARG A 545 5.32 9.10 -17.62
C ARG A 545 5.10 10.27 -16.67
N HIS A 546 6.14 10.81 -16.04
CA HIS A 546 6.07 11.96 -15.15
C HIS A 546 7.40 12.73 -15.14
N ALA A 547 7.36 14.06 -14.97
CA ALA A 547 8.55 14.91 -15.08
C ALA A 547 9.46 14.87 -13.83
N ASN A 548 8.91 14.53 -12.67
CA ASN A 548 9.62 14.51 -11.39
C ASN A 548 9.57 13.10 -10.79
N VAL A 549 10.39 12.18 -11.33
CA VAL A 549 10.47 10.77 -10.92
C VAL A 549 11.87 10.50 -10.38
N HIS A 550 11.97 9.85 -9.21
CA HIS A 550 13.25 9.47 -8.60
C HIS A 550 13.28 7.99 -8.24
N CYS A 551 14.39 7.34 -8.59
CA CYS A 551 14.64 5.95 -8.21
C CYS A 551 15.22 5.87 -6.79
N PHE A 552 14.51 5.23 -5.87
CA PHE A 552 15.01 4.92 -4.53
C PHE A 552 14.91 3.40 -4.31
N PRO A 553 15.93 2.64 -4.73
CA PRO A 553 15.91 1.19 -4.63
C PRO A 553 15.86 0.71 -3.17
N SER A 554 15.53 -0.57 -2.99
CA SER A 554 15.53 -1.23 -1.68
C SER A 554 16.83 -1.00 -0.88
N SER A 555 16.69 -0.83 0.43
CA SER A 555 17.79 -0.68 1.39
C SER A 555 17.69 -1.75 2.49
N VAL A 556 18.65 -1.79 3.41
CA VAL A 556 18.68 -2.74 4.52
C VAL A 556 18.93 -2.07 5.86
N ASP A 557 18.41 -2.64 6.92
CA ASP A 557 18.82 -2.36 8.30
C ASP A 557 19.99 -3.27 8.69
N ALA A 558 21.20 -2.88 8.29
CA ALA A 558 22.38 -3.71 8.45
C ALA A 558 22.67 -4.07 9.91
N GLY A 559 22.42 -3.16 10.85
CA GLY A 559 22.61 -3.41 12.29
C GLY A 559 21.65 -4.47 12.82
N HIS A 560 20.41 -4.49 12.33
CA HIS A 560 19.43 -5.53 12.66
C HIS A 560 19.88 -6.91 12.18
N PHE A 561 20.26 -7.05 10.91
CA PHE A 561 20.61 -8.35 10.33
C PHE A 561 22.03 -8.84 10.68
N ALA A 562 22.93 -7.96 11.10
CA ALA A 562 24.25 -8.35 11.63
C ALA A 562 24.17 -9.25 12.86
N GLN A 563 23.01 -9.32 13.54
CA GLN A 563 22.76 -10.30 14.60
C GLN A 563 22.94 -11.75 14.13
N ALA A 564 22.72 -12.03 12.83
CA ALA A 564 22.88 -13.37 12.26
C ALA A 564 24.35 -13.82 12.10
N LEU A 565 25.31 -12.90 12.26
CA LEU A 565 26.75 -13.22 12.29
C LEU A 565 27.10 -14.04 13.54
N ASP A 566 26.35 -13.83 14.62
CA ASP A 566 26.37 -14.70 15.79
C ASP A 566 25.52 -15.94 15.50
N ARG A 567 26.20 -17.00 15.08
CA ARG A 567 25.58 -18.28 14.70
C ARG A 567 24.95 -19.03 15.87
N THR A 568 25.15 -18.58 17.12
CA THR A 568 24.51 -19.15 18.31
C THR A 568 23.11 -18.57 18.56
N ASN A 569 22.80 -17.42 17.95
CA ASN A 569 21.52 -16.71 18.07
C ASN A 569 20.42 -17.33 17.18
N VAL A 570 20.20 -18.64 17.28
CA VAL A 570 19.29 -19.40 16.40
C VAL A 570 17.85 -19.31 16.88
N HIS A 571 16.90 -19.17 15.95
CA HIS A 571 15.47 -19.12 16.27
C HIS A 571 14.98 -20.46 16.88
N PRO A 572 14.18 -20.45 17.96
CA PRO A 572 13.70 -21.67 18.62
C PRO A 572 12.99 -22.67 17.69
N LEU A 573 12.20 -22.19 16.73
CA LEU A 573 11.47 -23.05 15.77
C LEU A 573 12.36 -23.92 14.89
N GLN A 574 13.63 -23.54 14.67
CA GLN A 574 14.56 -24.32 13.85
C GLN A 574 15.71 -24.94 14.66
N ALA A 575 15.73 -24.77 15.98
CA ALA A 575 16.80 -25.28 16.83
C ALA A 575 16.96 -26.81 16.72
N GLY A 576 15.85 -27.54 16.59
CA GLY A 576 15.83 -29.01 16.48
C GLY A 576 16.04 -29.58 15.07
N LEU A 577 16.17 -28.75 14.02
CA LEU A 577 16.33 -29.23 12.64
C LEU A 577 17.77 -29.68 12.37
N ALA A 578 17.97 -30.67 11.51
CA ALA A 578 19.32 -31.05 11.06
C ALA A 578 19.97 -29.94 10.20
N THR A 579 21.25 -30.08 9.89
CA THR A 579 21.96 -29.26 8.89
C THR A 579 22.30 -30.12 7.67
N PRO A 580 22.41 -29.57 6.45
CA PRO A 580 22.33 -28.15 6.11
C PRO A 580 20.89 -27.60 6.04
N ARG A 581 20.73 -26.31 6.31
CA ARG A 581 19.44 -25.59 6.28
C ARG A 581 19.45 -24.52 5.20
N LEU A 582 18.52 -24.60 4.25
CA LEU A 582 18.40 -23.63 3.17
C LEU A 582 17.07 -22.89 3.35
N GLY A 583 17.11 -21.56 3.40
CA GLY A 583 15.96 -20.80 3.89
C GLY A 583 15.53 -19.62 3.03
N TYR A 584 14.23 -19.36 3.03
CA TYR A 584 13.61 -18.15 2.49
C TYR A 584 12.70 -17.54 3.55
N TYR A 585 12.64 -16.20 3.58
CA TYR A 585 11.56 -15.51 4.27
C TYR A 585 10.91 -14.43 3.40
N GLY A 586 9.62 -14.19 3.64
CA GLY A 586 8.81 -13.22 2.92
C GLY A 586 7.42 -13.76 2.65
N VAL A 587 6.57 -12.94 2.03
CA VAL A 587 5.24 -13.37 1.61
C VAL A 587 5.36 -14.60 0.69
N ILE A 588 4.54 -15.62 0.94
CA ILE A 588 4.40 -16.81 0.10
C ILE A 588 3.10 -16.64 -0.68
N ASP A 589 3.22 -16.25 -1.95
CA ASP A 589 2.12 -15.94 -2.86
C ASP A 589 2.47 -16.35 -4.30
N GLU A 590 1.73 -15.86 -5.30
CA GLU A 590 1.94 -16.17 -6.74
C GLU A 590 3.34 -15.81 -7.27
N ARG A 591 4.14 -15.06 -6.51
CA ARG A 591 5.54 -14.76 -6.87
C ARG A 591 6.50 -15.91 -6.54
N MET A 592 6.08 -16.89 -5.74
CA MET A 592 6.91 -18.02 -5.33
C MET A 592 6.84 -19.17 -6.33
N ASP A 593 7.98 -19.71 -6.77
CA ASP A 593 8.02 -20.93 -7.57
C ASP A 593 7.92 -22.16 -6.65
N LEU A 594 6.68 -22.57 -6.34
CA LEU A 594 6.43 -23.73 -5.49
C LEU A 594 6.90 -25.05 -6.13
N SER A 595 6.98 -25.11 -7.46
CA SER A 595 7.48 -26.30 -8.16
C SER A 595 8.99 -26.47 -7.98
N LEU A 596 9.75 -25.36 -8.02
CA LEU A 596 11.16 -25.33 -7.68
C LEU A 596 11.40 -25.76 -6.23
N VAL A 597 10.61 -25.23 -5.29
CA VAL A 597 10.73 -25.60 -3.85
C VAL A 597 10.47 -27.10 -3.65
N ALA A 598 9.46 -27.65 -4.33
CA ALA A 598 9.16 -29.09 -4.29
C ALA A 598 10.30 -29.94 -4.86
N GLN A 599 10.86 -29.54 -6.01
CA GLN A 599 11.98 -30.24 -6.64
C GLN A 599 13.23 -30.18 -5.76
N LEU A 600 13.56 -29.02 -5.19
CA LEU A 600 14.69 -28.85 -4.28
C LEU A 600 14.60 -29.80 -3.08
N ALA A 601 13.42 -29.91 -2.46
CA ALA A 601 13.19 -30.80 -1.33
C ALA A 601 13.29 -32.28 -1.73
N ALA A 602 12.80 -32.66 -2.92
CA ALA A 602 12.84 -34.03 -3.42
C ALA A 602 14.23 -34.49 -3.85
N SER A 603 15.03 -33.61 -4.45
CA SER A 603 16.39 -33.91 -4.93
C SER A 603 17.39 -34.12 -3.79
N HIS A 604 17.18 -33.48 -2.63
CA HIS A 604 18.06 -33.58 -1.46
C HIS A 604 17.26 -33.79 -0.16
N PRO A 605 16.86 -35.03 0.17
CA PRO A 605 16.10 -35.33 1.39
C PRO A 605 16.83 -35.02 2.71
N ASP A 606 18.16 -34.90 2.66
CA ASP A 606 19.03 -34.54 3.78
C ASP A 606 19.01 -33.03 4.09
N TRP A 607 18.69 -32.19 3.11
CA TRP A 607 18.63 -30.73 3.27
C TRP A 607 17.34 -30.32 3.96
N GLN A 608 17.42 -29.41 4.92
CA GLN A 608 16.25 -28.82 5.58
C GLN A 608 15.84 -27.53 4.88
N ILE A 609 14.72 -27.53 4.18
CA ILE A 609 14.20 -26.36 3.46
C ILE A 609 13.27 -25.58 4.39
N VAL A 610 13.65 -24.35 4.73
CA VAL A 610 12.98 -23.54 5.76
C VAL A 610 12.27 -22.35 5.10
N MET A 611 10.94 -22.34 5.15
CA MET A 611 10.10 -21.32 4.54
C MET A 611 9.36 -20.51 5.62
N VAL A 612 9.67 -19.22 5.73
CA VAL A 612 9.14 -18.34 6.79
C VAL A 612 8.33 -17.18 6.18
N GLY A 613 7.02 -17.21 6.37
CA GLY A 613 6.15 -16.09 6.02
C GLY A 613 4.68 -16.47 5.90
N PRO A 614 3.79 -15.47 5.80
CA PRO A 614 2.38 -15.70 5.59
C PRO A 614 2.11 -16.22 4.17
N VAL A 615 1.15 -17.15 4.08
CA VAL A 615 0.62 -17.67 2.82
C VAL A 615 -0.60 -16.83 2.46
N VAL A 616 -0.55 -16.15 1.32
CA VAL A 616 -1.63 -15.27 0.85
C VAL A 616 -1.85 -15.42 -0.64
N LYS A 617 -3.06 -15.13 -1.11
CA LYS A 617 -3.48 -15.15 -2.53
C LYS A 617 -3.45 -16.51 -3.25
N ILE A 618 -2.70 -17.46 -2.72
CA ILE A 618 -2.71 -18.87 -3.10
C ILE A 618 -3.43 -19.70 -2.05
N ASP A 619 -3.97 -20.86 -2.44
CA ASP A 619 -4.55 -21.81 -1.51
C ASP A 619 -3.43 -22.52 -0.73
N ALA A 620 -3.41 -22.39 0.59
CA ALA A 620 -2.43 -23.02 1.46
C ALA A 620 -2.41 -24.56 1.33
N SER A 621 -3.51 -25.18 0.87
CA SER A 621 -3.57 -26.62 0.59
C SER A 621 -2.66 -27.06 -0.57
N THR A 622 -2.25 -26.12 -1.43
CA THR A 622 -1.41 -26.38 -2.61
C THR A 622 0.09 -26.35 -2.31
N LEU A 623 0.48 -25.99 -1.09
CA LEU A 623 1.89 -25.96 -0.71
C LEU A 623 2.50 -27.37 -0.74
N PRO A 624 3.69 -27.54 -1.33
CA PRO A 624 4.35 -28.84 -1.36
C PRO A 624 4.63 -29.34 0.05
N GLN A 625 4.50 -30.65 0.23
CA GLN A 625 4.70 -31.35 1.50
C GLN A 625 5.84 -32.35 1.34
N ALA A 626 6.85 -32.25 2.21
CA ALA A 626 7.97 -33.19 2.30
C ALA A 626 8.49 -33.21 3.74
N ALA A 627 9.09 -34.32 4.18
CA ALA A 627 9.57 -34.47 5.55
C ALA A 627 10.67 -33.47 5.95
N ASN A 628 11.38 -32.94 4.96
CA ASN A 628 12.47 -31.99 5.09
C ASN A 628 12.08 -30.55 4.69
N LEU A 629 10.80 -30.29 4.44
CA LEU A 629 10.27 -28.96 4.08
C LEU A 629 9.41 -28.40 5.23
N HIS A 630 9.82 -27.23 5.74
CA HIS A 630 9.27 -26.64 6.96
C HIS A 630 8.62 -25.28 6.68
N TRP A 631 7.31 -25.17 6.91
CA TRP A 631 6.54 -23.94 6.75
C TRP A 631 6.23 -23.31 8.11
N PHE A 632 6.92 -22.23 8.49
CA PHE A 632 6.80 -21.61 9.83
C PHE A 632 5.79 -20.46 9.92
N GLY A 633 5.06 -20.16 8.85
CA GLY A 633 4.08 -19.08 8.83
C GLY A 633 4.69 -17.69 9.04
N GLN A 634 3.85 -16.69 9.28
CA GLN A 634 4.30 -15.32 9.55
C GLN A 634 5.10 -15.27 10.84
N GLN A 635 6.29 -14.66 10.78
CA GLN A 635 7.13 -14.39 11.95
C GLN A 635 7.39 -12.87 12.05
N PRO A 636 7.59 -12.35 13.27
CA PRO A 636 7.94 -10.94 13.48
C PRO A 636 9.24 -10.56 12.78
N TYR A 637 9.33 -9.33 12.27
CA TYR A 637 10.55 -8.84 11.61
C TYR A 637 11.78 -8.90 12.53
N ALA A 638 11.56 -8.68 13.83
CA ALA A 638 12.61 -8.73 14.84
C ALA A 638 13.22 -10.14 15.03
N ALA A 639 12.53 -11.19 14.57
CA ALA A 639 12.93 -12.60 14.68
C ALA A 639 13.71 -13.13 13.45
N LEU A 640 13.72 -12.38 12.33
CA LEU A 640 14.33 -12.83 11.07
C LEU A 640 15.86 -13.04 11.13
N PRO A 641 16.65 -12.23 11.85
CA PRO A 641 18.09 -12.49 12.00
C PRO A 641 18.38 -13.85 12.66
N GLN A 642 17.54 -14.31 13.57
CA GLN A 642 17.70 -15.59 14.25
C GLN A 642 17.39 -16.78 13.33
N PHE A 643 16.54 -16.59 12.33
CA PHE A 643 16.39 -17.57 11.26
C PHE A 643 17.66 -17.65 10.40
N LEU A 644 18.19 -16.49 9.98
CA LEU A 644 19.43 -16.43 9.22
C LEU A 644 20.61 -17.03 9.96
N ALA A 645 20.72 -16.79 11.29
CA ALA A 645 21.74 -17.37 12.15
C ALA A 645 21.80 -18.91 12.10
N GLY A 646 20.70 -19.56 11.70
CA GLY A 646 20.66 -21.01 11.53
C GLY A 646 20.67 -21.50 10.09
N TRP A 647 20.78 -20.65 9.06
CA TRP A 647 20.78 -21.06 7.64
C TRP A 647 22.17 -21.13 7.03
N ASP A 648 22.41 -22.11 6.16
CA ASP A 648 23.65 -22.28 5.42
C ASP A 648 23.60 -21.63 4.02
N VAL A 649 22.42 -21.59 3.39
CA VAL A 649 22.18 -20.91 2.11
C VAL A 649 20.85 -20.17 2.16
N CYS A 650 20.84 -18.94 1.67
CA CYS A 650 19.61 -18.16 1.52
C CYS A 650 19.04 -18.30 0.11
N LEU A 651 17.75 -18.59 0.03
CA LEU A 651 17.03 -18.87 -1.21
C LEU A 651 16.20 -17.68 -1.63
N MET A 652 16.13 -17.43 -2.94
CA MET A 652 15.17 -16.53 -3.58
C MET A 652 14.50 -17.25 -4.77
N PRO A 653 13.61 -18.23 -4.51
CA PRO A 653 13.01 -19.07 -5.54
C PRO A 653 11.76 -18.39 -6.13
N PHE A 654 11.93 -17.21 -6.73
CA PHE A 654 10.82 -16.47 -7.33
C PHE A 654 10.43 -17.06 -8.69
N ALA A 655 9.13 -17.19 -8.93
CA ALA A 655 8.56 -17.51 -10.24
C ALA A 655 8.85 -16.35 -11.20
N LEU A 656 9.27 -16.64 -12.43
CA LEU A 656 9.54 -15.63 -13.46
C LEU A 656 8.25 -15.33 -14.24
N ASN A 657 7.44 -14.41 -13.73
CA ASN A 657 6.13 -14.05 -14.29
C ASN A 657 5.91 -12.52 -14.29
N ALA A 658 4.72 -12.06 -14.70
CA ALA A 658 4.42 -10.63 -14.78
C ALA A 658 4.57 -9.89 -13.43
N SER A 659 4.24 -10.55 -12.32
CA SER A 659 4.27 -9.97 -10.97
C SER A 659 5.69 -9.81 -10.41
N THR A 660 6.66 -10.57 -10.90
CA THR A 660 8.07 -10.52 -10.48
C THR A 660 8.96 -9.74 -11.45
N ARG A 661 8.44 -9.29 -12.60
CA ARG A 661 9.21 -8.59 -13.63
C ARG A 661 9.90 -7.31 -13.14
N PHE A 662 9.27 -6.58 -12.21
CA PHE A 662 9.74 -5.27 -11.73
C PHE A 662 10.09 -5.26 -10.24
N ILE A 663 10.27 -6.43 -9.62
CA ILE A 663 10.58 -6.49 -8.18
C ILE A 663 12.06 -6.16 -7.94
N SER A 664 12.30 -5.42 -6.86
CA SER A 664 13.64 -5.18 -6.30
C SER A 664 13.67 -5.68 -4.86
N PRO A 665 13.88 -7.00 -4.63
CA PRO A 665 13.70 -7.61 -3.31
C PRO A 665 14.68 -7.07 -2.27
N THR A 666 14.19 -6.69 -1.09
CA THR A 666 15.06 -6.29 0.04
C THR A 666 15.92 -7.45 0.55
N LYS A 667 15.38 -8.69 0.46
CA LYS A 667 15.98 -9.92 0.98
C LYS A 667 17.45 -10.11 0.59
N VAL A 668 17.82 -9.76 -0.64
CA VAL A 668 19.20 -9.91 -1.10
C VAL A 668 20.17 -9.12 -0.20
N LEU A 669 19.83 -7.89 0.15
CA LEU A 669 20.66 -7.04 1.02
C LEU A 669 20.62 -7.51 2.47
N GLU A 670 19.48 -8.06 2.91
CA GLU A 670 19.29 -8.61 4.25
C GLU A 670 20.15 -9.88 4.45
N TYR A 671 20.23 -10.75 3.43
CA TYR A 671 21.11 -11.92 3.40
C TYR A 671 22.59 -11.53 3.30
N MET A 672 22.92 -10.50 2.52
CA MET A 672 24.27 -9.94 2.46
C MET A 672 24.71 -9.34 3.81
N ALA A 673 23.80 -8.70 4.56
CA ALA A 673 24.09 -8.20 5.90
C ALA A 673 24.37 -9.33 6.90
N ALA A 674 23.78 -10.50 6.69
CA ALA A 674 24.09 -11.74 7.42
C ALA A 674 25.32 -12.49 6.86
N GLN A 675 25.92 -12.02 5.75
CA GLN A 675 27.08 -12.61 5.08
C GLN A 675 26.88 -14.07 4.66
N LEU A 676 25.66 -14.42 4.25
CA LEU A 676 25.31 -15.77 3.82
C LEU A 676 25.30 -15.92 2.29
N PRO A 677 25.70 -17.08 1.75
CA PRO A 677 25.55 -17.37 0.33
C PRO A 677 24.09 -17.24 -0.11
N VAL A 678 23.86 -16.57 -1.25
CA VAL A 678 22.52 -16.33 -1.80
C VAL A 678 22.39 -17.00 -3.16
N VAL A 679 21.28 -17.73 -3.35
CA VAL A 679 20.89 -18.33 -4.63
C VAL A 679 19.53 -17.76 -5.04
N SER A 680 19.46 -17.19 -6.24
CA SER A 680 18.25 -16.53 -6.76
C SER A 680 17.91 -17.04 -8.15
N THR A 681 16.62 -17.10 -8.46
CA THR A 681 16.17 -17.12 -9.86
C THR A 681 16.56 -15.80 -10.53
N ALA A 682 16.52 -15.75 -11.87
CA ALA A 682 16.97 -14.62 -12.68
C ALA A 682 16.05 -13.37 -12.63
N ILE A 683 15.81 -12.85 -11.43
CA ILE A 683 15.14 -11.56 -11.20
C ILE A 683 16.03 -10.44 -11.74
N ALA A 684 15.46 -9.62 -12.64
CA ALA A 684 16.21 -8.64 -13.43
C ALA A 684 17.06 -7.66 -12.60
N ASP A 685 16.49 -7.07 -11.54
CA ASP A 685 17.22 -6.13 -10.67
C ASP A 685 18.30 -6.85 -9.83
N VAL A 686 18.10 -8.14 -9.50
CA VAL A 686 19.09 -8.93 -8.73
C VAL A 686 20.27 -9.30 -9.62
N ALA A 687 20.00 -9.83 -10.82
CA ALA A 687 21.03 -10.17 -11.79
C ALA A 687 21.83 -8.93 -12.22
N ARG A 688 21.16 -7.80 -12.47
CA ARG A 688 21.83 -6.56 -12.88
C ARG A 688 22.81 -6.04 -11.83
N HIS A 689 22.42 -6.04 -10.56
CA HIS A 689 23.16 -5.34 -9.51
C HIS A 689 24.06 -6.25 -8.67
N TYR A 690 23.78 -7.55 -8.62
CA TYR A 690 24.37 -8.45 -7.64
C TYR A 690 24.87 -9.79 -8.19
N GLN A 691 24.90 -10.01 -9.52
CA GLN A 691 25.38 -11.28 -10.12
C GLN A 691 26.80 -11.69 -9.70
N ASP A 692 27.65 -10.73 -9.32
CA ASP A 692 29.04 -11.02 -8.90
C ASP A 692 29.11 -11.69 -7.52
N VAL A 693 28.07 -11.52 -6.70
CA VAL A 693 28.01 -12.00 -5.30
C VAL A 693 26.81 -12.92 -5.02
N VAL A 694 25.81 -12.96 -5.90
CA VAL A 694 24.62 -13.82 -5.82
C VAL A 694 24.66 -14.83 -6.95
N ALA A 695 24.44 -16.11 -6.64
CA ALA A 695 24.33 -17.13 -7.67
C ALA A 695 22.96 -17.01 -8.37
N ILE A 696 22.96 -16.68 -9.65
CA ILE A 696 21.76 -16.58 -10.48
C ILE A 696 21.55 -17.88 -11.26
N ALA A 697 20.33 -18.38 -11.27
CA ALA A 697 19.94 -19.57 -12.03
C ALA A 697 18.66 -19.34 -12.85
N ASP A 698 18.68 -19.80 -14.09
CA ASP A 698 17.56 -19.66 -15.05
C ASP A 698 16.65 -20.89 -15.10
N THR A 699 17.10 -22.03 -14.55
CA THR A 699 16.36 -23.30 -14.54
C THR A 699 16.35 -23.92 -13.15
N HIS A 700 15.39 -24.81 -12.88
CA HIS A 700 15.32 -25.52 -11.59
C HIS A 700 16.58 -26.34 -11.31
N GLU A 701 17.10 -27.05 -12.31
CA GLU A 701 18.34 -27.82 -12.19
C GLU A 701 19.54 -26.91 -11.87
N ALA A 702 19.70 -25.79 -12.60
CA ALA A 702 20.79 -24.85 -12.36
C ALA A 702 20.71 -24.23 -10.95
N PHE A 703 19.49 -24.01 -10.44
CA PHE A 703 19.25 -23.49 -9.11
C PHE A 703 19.67 -24.49 -8.03
N ILE A 704 19.30 -25.76 -8.16
CA ILE A 704 19.72 -26.84 -7.25
C ILE A 704 21.25 -26.97 -7.26
N GLN A 705 21.87 -27.01 -8.45
CA GLN A 705 23.33 -27.07 -8.56
C GLN A 705 24.03 -25.83 -7.95
N ALA A 706 23.41 -24.65 -8.01
CA ALA A 706 23.93 -23.45 -7.36
C ALA A 706 23.89 -23.59 -5.82
N CYS A 707 22.84 -24.15 -5.25
CA CYS A 707 22.76 -24.48 -3.82
C CYS A 707 23.86 -25.47 -3.42
N GLU A 708 24.08 -26.54 -4.20
CA GLU A 708 25.15 -27.50 -3.92
C GLU A 708 26.55 -26.85 -3.95
N ARG A 709 26.78 -25.92 -4.88
CA ARG A 709 28.05 -25.16 -4.96
C ARG A 709 28.23 -24.24 -3.76
N ALA A 710 27.17 -23.57 -3.30
CA ALA A 710 27.20 -22.71 -2.13
C ALA A 710 27.52 -23.48 -0.83
N LEU A 711 26.95 -24.68 -0.67
CA LEU A 711 27.24 -25.57 0.46
C LEU A 711 28.68 -26.10 0.43
N ARG A 712 29.21 -26.45 -0.76
CA ARG A 712 30.59 -26.94 -0.94
C ARG A 712 31.65 -25.83 -1.04
N GLN A 713 31.26 -24.56 -0.93
CA GLN A 713 32.16 -23.43 -1.11
C GLN A 713 33.28 -23.42 -0.05
N PRO A 714 34.57 -23.32 -0.45
CA PRO A 714 35.68 -23.22 0.49
C PRO A 714 35.59 -21.96 1.37
N THR A 715 36.04 -22.07 2.63
CA THR A 715 35.99 -20.99 3.62
C THR A 715 36.64 -19.70 3.12
N GLU A 716 37.78 -19.78 2.43
CA GLU A 716 38.46 -18.59 1.86
C GLU A 716 37.58 -17.84 0.87
N ARG A 717 36.93 -18.56 -0.05
CA ARG A 717 36.02 -17.96 -1.03
C ARG A 717 34.77 -17.40 -0.34
N ARG A 718 34.28 -18.06 0.71
CA ARG A 718 33.15 -17.56 1.51
C ARG A 718 33.51 -16.26 2.24
N HIS A 719 34.71 -16.15 2.79
CA HIS A 719 35.22 -14.92 3.40
C HIS A 719 35.37 -13.77 2.38
N GLN A 720 35.92 -14.06 1.19
CA GLN A 720 36.03 -13.05 0.11
C GLN A 720 34.65 -12.54 -0.32
N GLN A 721 33.69 -13.44 -0.52
CA GLN A 721 32.31 -13.09 -0.85
C GLN A 721 31.66 -12.26 0.27
N ALA A 722 31.86 -12.64 1.54
CA ALA A 722 31.37 -11.89 2.70
C ALA A 722 31.94 -10.45 2.76
N GLN A 723 33.21 -10.25 2.42
CA GLN A 723 33.82 -8.92 2.34
C GLN A 723 33.19 -8.07 1.24
N GLN A 724 32.92 -8.65 0.06
CA GLN A 724 32.23 -7.96 -1.04
C GLN A 724 30.80 -7.56 -0.64
N MET A 725 30.06 -8.49 -0.01
CA MET A 725 28.72 -8.26 0.52
C MET A 725 28.70 -7.12 1.54
N ALA A 726 29.64 -7.12 2.50
CA ALA A 726 29.77 -6.05 3.49
C ALA A 726 30.03 -4.68 2.84
N GLY A 727 30.85 -4.63 1.77
CA GLY A 727 31.10 -3.42 0.99
C GLY A 727 29.82 -2.87 0.33
N ILE A 728 29.00 -3.73 -0.26
CA ILE A 728 27.70 -3.37 -0.85
C ILE A 728 26.74 -2.85 0.23
N VAL A 729 26.61 -3.56 1.35
CA VAL A 729 25.72 -3.22 2.46
C VAL A 729 26.11 -1.86 3.09
N ALA A 730 27.39 -1.57 3.24
CA ALA A 730 27.85 -0.26 3.73
C ALA A 730 27.47 0.92 2.80
N GLY A 731 27.24 0.61 1.52
CA GLY A 731 26.80 1.54 0.49
C GLY A 731 25.33 1.95 0.57
N THR A 732 24.51 1.33 1.42
CA THR A 732 23.06 1.59 1.47
C THR A 732 22.51 1.57 2.90
N SER A 733 21.49 2.39 3.17
CA SER A 733 20.72 2.31 4.42
C SER A 733 19.38 3.02 4.27
N TRP A 734 18.36 2.55 4.98
CA TRP A 734 17.05 3.20 4.99
C TRP A 734 17.12 4.66 5.47
N ASP A 735 18.03 4.99 6.39
CA ASP A 735 18.23 6.36 6.86
C ASP A 735 18.79 7.29 5.79
N ARG A 736 19.71 6.79 4.95
CA ARG A 736 20.23 7.54 3.80
C ARG A 736 19.15 7.76 2.76
N THR A 737 18.41 6.70 2.43
CA THR A 737 17.28 6.74 1.49
C THR A 737 16.24 7.76 1.92
N VAL A 738 15.79 7.72 3.18
CA VAL A 738 14.81 8.68 3.71
C VAL A 738 15.36 10.10 3.75
N THR A 739 16.63 10.29 4.08
CA THR A 739 17.26 11.63 4.04
C THR A 739 17.23 12.21 2.62
N GLN A 740 17.52 11.39 1.60
CA GLN A 740 17.46 11.82 0.20
C GLN A 740 16.02 12.05 -0.29
N MET A 741 15.08 11.18 0.09
CA MET A 741 13.65 11.38 -0.20
C MET A 741 13.15 12.68 0.44
N GLN A 742 13.50 12.93 1.70
CA GLN A 742 13.16 14.17 2.41
C GLN A 742 13.72 15.41 1.72
N GLN A 743 14.92 15.34 1.15
CA GLN A 743 15.47 16.44 0.35
C GLN A 743 14.63 16.73 -0.89
N GLN A 744 14.09 15.70 -1.57
CA GLN A 744 13.18 15.90 -2.69
C GLN A 744 11.85 16.49 -2.23
N ILE A 745 11.28 15.99 -1.13
CA ILE A 745 10.03 16.50 -0.54
C ILE A 745 10.17 17.97 -0.12
N SER A 746 11.29 18.33 0.48
CA SER A 746 11.56 19.70 0.95
C SER A 746 11.76 20.72 -0.17
N ARG A 747 11.99 20.25 -1.41
CA ARG A 747 12.11 21.09 -2.61
C ARG A 747 10.76 21.34 -3.29
N LEU A 748 9.71 20.65 -2.86
CA LEU A 748 8.37 20.87 -3.41
C LEU A 748 7.87 22.27 -2.99
N PRO A 749 7.22 23.02 -3.90
CA PRO A 749 6.77 24.38 -3.59
C PRO A 749 5.76 24.36 -2.44
N ALA A 750 6.06 25.10 -1.37
CA ALA A 750 5.27 25.15 -0.14
C ALA A 750 3.85 25.76 -0.29
N THR A 751 3.52 26.26 -1.48
CA THR A 751 2.23 26.86 -1.82
C THR A 751 1.92 26.63 -3.30
N ARG A 752 0.78 25.98 -3.59
CA ARG A 752 0.06 26.26 -4.84
C ARG A 752 -0.39 27.71 -4.77
N GLN A 753 0.34 28.63 -5.41
CA GLN A 753 -0.21 29.95 -5.72
C GLN A 753 -1.42 29.74 -6.64
N PRO A 754 -2.59 30.31 -6.34
CA PRO A 754 -3.57 30.57 -7.38
C PRO A 754 -2.87 31.40 -8.46
N ALA A 755 -3.05 31.04 -9.74
CA ALA A 755 -2.45 31.79 -10.85
C ALA A 755 -2.73 33.29 -10.68
N PRO A 756 -1.73 34.17 -10.87
CA PRO A 756 -1.85 35.58 -10.52
C PRO A 756 -2.95 36.25 -11.35
N ALA A 757 -3.86 36.91 -10.65
CA ALA A 757 -4.82 37.83 -11.24
C ALA A 757 -4.07 38.89 -12.03
N ALA A 758 -4.30 38.93 -13.35
CA ALA A 758 -3.80 39.99 -14.21
C ALA A 758 -4.40 41.32 -13.72
N SER A 759 -3.52 42.23 -13.34
CA SER A 759 -3.82 43.55 -12.82
C SER A 759 -4.72 44.35 -13.76
N GLU A 760 -5.90 44.75 -13.26
CA GLU A 760 -6.75 45.74 -13.89
C GLU A 760 -6.11 47.12 -13.77
N THR A 761 -6.03 47.85 -14.89
CA THR A 761 -6.01 49.33 -14.90
C THR A 761 -7.24 49.81 -15.68
N PRO A 762 -7.92 50.87 -15.22
CA PRO A 762 -9.29 51.14 -15.61
C PRO A 762 -9.35 52.00 -16.88
N ALA A 763 -10.10 51.55 -17.89
CA ALA A 763 -10.58 52.40 -18.96
C ALA A 763 -12.08 52.66 -18.77
N SER A 764 -12.38 53.89 -18.36
CA SER A 764 -13.73 54.45 -18.31
C SER A 764 -14.36 54.50 -19.71
N GLY A 765 -15.62 54.11 -19.84
CA GLY A 765 -16.36 54.31 -21.08
C GLY A 765 -17.78 53.77 -21.07
N ALA A 766 -18.70 54.55 -20.49
CA ALA A 766 -20.14 54.65 -20.77
C ALA A 766 -20.94 53.37 -21.14
N ARG A 767 -21.85 53.01 -20.23
CA ARG A 767 -22.99 52.10 -20.42
C ARG A 767 -23.81 52.41 -21.68
N ALA A 768 -24.17 51.36 -22.40
CA ALA A 768 -25.44 51.27 -23.12
C ALA A 768 -26.21 50.05 -22.58
N GLN A 769 -27.35 50.29 -21.96
CA GLN A 769 -28.23 49.28 -21.39
C GLN A 769 -28.89 48.46 -22.50
N ALA A 770 -28.60 47.16 -22.53
CA ALA A 770 -29.47 46.15 -23.11
C ALA A 770 -29.88 45.20 -21.98
N VAL A 771 -31.18 44.95 -21.88
CA VAL A 771 -31.85 44.18 -20.81
C VAL A 771 -31.10 42.88 -20.52
N ALA A 772 -30.55 42.76 -19.31
CA ALA A 772 -29.81 41.59 -18.87
C ALA A 772 -30.76 40.38 -18.75
N LEU A 773 -30.73 39.49 -19.74
CA LEU A 773 -31.24 38.14 -19.59
C LEU A 773 -30.36 37.46 -18.53
N ARG A 774 -30.97 36.92 -17.47
CA ARG A 774 -30.21 36.13 -16.49
C ARG A 774 -29.62 34.92 -17.23
N PRO A 775 -28.30 34.68 -17.16
CA PRO A 775 -27.69 33.53 -17.80
C PRO A 775 -28.25 32.24 -17.21
N ILE A 776 -28.42 31.24 -18.06
CA ILE A 776 -28.83 29.90 -17.65
C ILE A 776 -27.63 29.25 -16.92
N PRO A 777 -27.76 28.84 -15.65
CA PRO A 777 -26.64 28.26 -14.92
C PRO A 777 -25.96 27.09 -15.65
N CYS A 778 -26.76 26.19 -16.22
CA CYS A 778 -26.25 25.08 -17.03
C CYS A 778 -27.12 24.86 -18.27
N LEU A 779 -26.52 25.05 -19.44
CA LEU A 779 -27.19 24.76 -20.72
C LEU A 779 -26.70 23.41 -21.27
N ILE A 780 -27.60 22.47 -21.50
CA ILE A 780 -27.30 21.13 -21.98
C ILE A 780 -27.80 21.02 -23.43
N LEU A 781 -26.89 20.68 -24.35
CA LEU A 781 -27.23 20.53 -25.76
C LEU A 781 -27.39 19.05 -26.13
N GLY A 782 -28.61 18.69 -26.53
CA GLY A 782 -29.06 17.35 -26.90
C GLY A 782 -29.78 16.62 -25.76
N ALA A 783 -30.91 15.97 -26.05
CA ALA A 783 -31.66 15.14 -25.13
C ALA A 783 -31.58 13.65 -25.49
N GLY A 784 -30.40 13.19 -25.91
CA GLY A 784 -30.07 11.76 -25.97
C GLY A 784 -29.88 11.15 -24.57
N PRO A 785 -29.49 9.86 -24.46
CA PRO A 785 -29.31 9.21 -23.16
C PRO A 785 -28.38 9.98 -22.22
N THR A 786 -27.26 10.52 -22.72
CA THR A 786 -26.35 11.35 -21.94
C THR A 786 -26.97 12.67 -21.51
N GLY A 787 -27.69 13.36 -22.39
CA GLY A 787 -28.28 14.67 -22.10
C GLY A 787 -29.46 14.59 -21.13
N LEU A 788 -30.31 13.57 -21.28
CA LEU A 788 -31.39 13.26 -20.33
C LEU A 788 -30.83 12.92 -18.96
N SER A 789 -29.78 12.09 -18.91
CA SER A 789 -29.10 11.77 -17.65
C SER A 789 -28.44 13.00 -17.03
N ALA A 790 -27.76 13.83 -17.81
CA ALA A 790 -27.17 15.09 -17.32
C ALA A 790 -28.25 16.04 -16.77
N GLY A 791 -29.39 16.17 -17.46
CA GLY A 791 -30.52 16.98 -17.02
C GLY A 791 -31.14 16.45 -15.73
N TYR A 792 -31.35 15.13 -15.64
CA TYR A 792 -31.84 14.45 -14.42
C TYR A 792 -30.91 14.68 -13.23
N HIS A 793 -29.61 14.49 -13.43
CA HIS A 793 -28.61 14.62 -12.38
C HIS A 793 -28.32 16.05 -11.98
N TYR A 794 -28.39 16.99 -12.93
CA TYR A 794 -28.22 18.40 -12.62
C TYR A 794 -29.48 18.94 -11.92
N GLY A 795 -30.67 18.67 -12.44
CA GLY A 795 -31.93 19.13 -11.87
C GLY A 795 -32.17 20.62 -12.05
N GLU A 796 -32.63 21.31 -11.01
CA GLU A 796 -33.05 22.71 -11.10
C GLU A 796 -31.92 23.64 -11.56
N GLY A 797 -32.25 24.60 -12.44
CA GLY A 797 -31.29 25.54 -13.02
C GLY A 797 -30.60 25.07 -14.29
N ALA A 798 -30.80 23.80 -14.72
CA ALA A 798 -30.43 23.37 -16.06
C ALA A 798 -31.57 23.59 -17.09
N VAL A 799 -31.17 23.84 -18.33
CA VAL A 799 -32.05 23.77 -19.51
C VAL A 799 -31.45 22.80 -20.52
N VAL A 800 -32.21 21.78 -20.91
CA VAL A 800 -31.84 20.83 -21.97
C VAL A 800 -32.53 21.25 -23.26
N LEU A 801 -31.76 21.43 -24.33
CA LEU A 801 -32.26 21.74 -25.67
C LEU A 801 -32.17 20.51 -26.57
N GLU A 802 -33.25 20.18 -27.26
CA GLU A 802 -33.35 19.09 -28.22
C GLU A 802 -33.89 19.60 -29.55
N LYS A 803 -33.18 19.31 -30.65
CA LYS A 803 -33.58 19.77 -31.99
C LYS A 803 -34.81 19.03 -32.51
N ASN A 804 -35.00 17.78 -32.10
CA ASN A 804 -36.11 16.94 -32.54
C ASN A 804 -37.38 17.21 -31.70
N ALA A 805 -38.53 16.76 -32.19
CA ALA A 805 -39.80 16.87 -31.47
C ALA A 805 -39.88 15.99 -30.21
N ALA A 806 -39.04 14.96 -30.11
CA ALA A 806 -38.99 14.02 -28.99
C ALA A 806 -37.54 13.75 -28.55
N PRO A 807 -37.30 13.50 -27.25
CA PRO A 807 -35.99 13.14 -26.72
C PRO A 807 -35.62 11.68 -27.06
N GLY A 808 -34.36 11.32 -26.82
CA GLY A 808 -33.84 9.96 -26.97
C GLY A 808 -32.68 9.86 -27.95
N GLY A 809 -32.42 10.89 -28.78
CA GLY A 809 -31.31 10.89 -29.74
C GLY A 809 -31.39 9.72 -30.72
N TRP A 810 -30.36 8.86 -30.74
CA TRP A 810 -30.36 7.63 -31.55
C TRP A 810 -31.00 6.42 -30.85
N CYS A 811 -31.38 6.55 -29.58
CA CYS A 811 -32.09 5.54 -28.80
C CYS A 811 -33.62 5.67 -28.92
N ARG A 812 -34.10 6.27 -30.01
CA ARG A 812 -35.53 6.45 -30.31
C ARG A 812 -36.10 5.22 -31.03
N SER A 813 -37.42 5.14 -31.03
CA SER A 813 -38.18 4.08 -31.70
C SER A 813 -39.28 4.67 -32.59
N ILE A 814 -39.70 3.91 -33.59
CA ILE A 814 -40.73 4.22 -34.58
C ILE A 814 -41.81 3.15 -34.44
N GLU A 815 -43.07 3.56 -34.39
CA GLU A 815 -44.20 2.63 -34.52
C GLU A 815 -44.81 2.78 -35.91
N ASP A 816 -44.97 1.67 -36.62
CA ASP A 816 -45.55 1.66 -37.97
C ASP A 816 -46.29 0.35 -38.25
N GLN A 817 -47.56 0.44 -38.67
CA GLN A 817 -48.46 -0.71 -38.89
C GLN A 817 -48.48 -1.73 -37.72
N GLY A 818 -48.31 -1.26 -36.48
CA GLY A 818 -48.27 -2.09 -35.27
C GLY A 818 -46.92 -2.76 -35.01
N PHE A 819 -45.91 -2.52 -35.84
CA PHE A 819 -44.51 -2.88 -35.55
C PHE A 819 -43.82 -1.77 -34.77
N THR A 820 -42.92 -2.12 -33.86
CA THR A 820 -42.01 -1.18 -33.20
C THR A 820 -40.58 -1.40 -33.69
N PHE A 821 -39.99 -0.38 -34.29
CA PHE A 821 -38.62 -0.37 -34.79
C PHE A 821 -37.74 0.61 -34.03
N ASP A 822 -36.58 0.20 -33.54
CA ASP A 822 -35.59 1.14 -33.00
C ASP A 822 -34.84 1.79 -34.15
N TYR A 823 -34.28 2.98 -33.92
CA TYR A 823 -33.47 3.67 -34.93
C TYR A 823 -32.21 2.87 -35.32
N ALA A 824 -31.73 2.01 -34.41
CA ALA A 824 -30.73 0.95 -34.63
C ALA A 824 -30.90 -0.13 -33.54
N GLY A 825 -30.21 -1.27 -33.61
CA GLY A 825 -30.33 -2.31 -32.59
C GLY A 825 -29.79 -1.88 -31.22
N HIS A 826 -30.66 -1.74 -30.22
CA HIS A 826 -30.30 -1.38 -28.84
C HIS A 826 -30.70 -2.46 -27.84
N ILE A 827 -29.91 -2.60 -26.78
CA ILE A 827 -30.14 -3.53 -25.67
C ILE A 827 -29.70 -2.89 -24.34
N MET A 828 -30.36 -3.26 -23.25
CA MET A 828 -29.98 -2.89 -21.89
C MET A 828 -29.04 -3.94 -21.32
N PHE A 829 -27.82 -3.54 -20.96
CA PHE A 829 -26.95 -4.35 -20.12
C PHE A 829 -26.05 -3.42 -19.32
N SER A 830 -25.71 -3.82 -18.10
CA SER A 830 -24.80 -3.09 -17.23
C SER A 830 -24.35 -4.03 -16.11
N SER A 831 -23.10 -3.90 -15.67
CA SER A 831 -22.64 -4.45 -14.38
C SER A 831 -22.58 -3.38 -13.29
N ASP A 832 -22.85 -2.11 -13.64
CA ASP A 832 -22.89 -0.99 -12.72
C ASP A 832 -24.24 -0.99 -11.97
N PRO A 833 -24.24 -1.18 -10.63
CA PRO A 833 -25.47 -1.24 -9.84
C PRO A 833 -26.32 0.02 -9.93
N TYR A 834 -25.70 1.19 -10.11
CA TYR A 834 -26.40 2.45 -10.25
C TYR A 834 -27.21 2.49 -11.56
N VAL A 835 -26.62 2.01 -12.67
CA VAL A 835 -27.34 1.92 -13.94
C VAL A 835 -28.46 0.87 -13.90
N LEU A 836 -28.25 -0.25 -13.21
CA LEU A 836 -29.31 -1.25 -13.01
C LEU A 836 -30.48 -0.65 -12.22
N GLY A 837 -30.21 0.07 -11.13
CA GLY A 837 -31.24 0.79 -10.38
C GLY A 837 -31.92 1.91 -11.20
N LEU A 838 -31.20 2.53 -12.14
CA LEU A 838 -31.81 3.44 -13.11
C LEU A 838 -32.79 2.71 -14.04
N TYR A 839 -32.45 1.52 -14.56
CA TYR A 839 -33.39 0.76 -15.39
C TYR A 839 -34.67 0.44 -14.63
N ASP A 840 -34.55 0.01 -13.37
CA ASP A 840 -35.70 -0.26 -12.49
C ASP A 840 -36.56 0.98 -12.26
N MET A 841 -35.93 2.13 -12.01
CA MET A 841 -36.64 3.39 -11.80
C MET A 841 -37.35 3.87 -13.07
N LEU A 842 -36.68 3.79 -14.22
CA LEU A 842 -37.17 4.37 -15.48
C LEU A 842 -38.24 3.51 -16.15
N LEU A 843 -38.19 2.19 -15.98
CA LEU A 843 -39.09 1.25 -16.67
C LEU A 843 -40.05 0.52 -15.71
N GLY A 844 -39.71 0.36 -14.43
CA GLY A 844 -40.48 -0.44 -13.49
C GLY A 844 -40.73 -1.85 -14.04
N ASP A 845 -42.00 -2.23 -14.14
CA ASP A 845 -42.45 -3.52 -14.67
C ASP A 845 -42.32 -3.65 -16.20
N ASN A 846 -41.99 -2.57 -16.92
CA ASN A 846 -41.84 -2.57 -18.38
C ASN A 846 -40.48 -3.11 -18.86
N GLN A 847 -39.91 -4.11 -18.18
CA GLN A 847 -38.60 -4.69 -18.47
C GLN A 847 -38.70 -6.15 -18.89
N HIS A 848 -37.94 -6.54 -19.91
CA HIS A 848 -37.84 -7.91 -20.39
C HIS A 848 -36.38 -8.37 -20.43
N TRP A 849 -35.99 -9.25 -19.50
CA TRP A 849 -34.63 -9.76 -19.40
C TRP A 849 -34.53 -11.17 -19.98
N GLN A 850 -33.58 -11.38 -20.90
CA GLN A 850 -33.43 -12.64 -21.64
C GLN A 850 -31.97 -13.02 -21.90
N THR A 851 -31.76 -14.31 -22.16
CA THR A 851 -30.46 -14.85 -22.55
C THR A 851 -30.18 -14.57 -24.02
N ARG A 852 -28.95 -14.16 -24.34
CA ARG A 852 -28.58 -13.70 -25.67
C ARG A 852 -28.35 -14.82 -26.68
N GLU A 853 -29.21 -14.91 -27.67
CA GLU A 853 -28.98 -15.62 -28.94
C GLU A 853 -28.40 -14.71 -30.05
N ALA A 854 -27.07 -14.65 -30.15
CA ALA A 854 -26.35 -13.90 -31.19
C ALA A 854 -25.55 -14.84 -32.10
N TRP A 855 -25.58 -14.60 -33.40
CA TRP A 855 -25.08 -15.53 -34.42
C TRP A 855 -24.26 -14.85 -35.52
N VAL A 856 -23.49 -15.63 -36.27
CA VAL A 856 -22.74 -15.23 -37.45
C VAL A 856 -23.25 -16.08 -38.62
N TYR A 857 -23.54 -15.44 -39.76
CA TYR A 857 -23.90 -16.14 -40.99
C TYR A 857 -22.73 -16.08 -41.97
N SER A 858 -22.13 -17.24 -42.24
CA SER A 858 -20.99 -17.38 -43.17
C SER A 858 -21.02 -18.76 -43.81
N HIS A 859 -20.57 -18.87 -45.06
CA HIS A 859 -20.49 -20.16 -45.78
C HIS A 859 -21.83 -20.93 -45.81
N GLY A 860 -22.96 -20.20 -45.89
CA GLY A 860 -24.29 -20.79 -45.96
C GLY A 860 -24.84 -21.35 -44.63
N VAL A 861 -24.11 -21.20 -43.52
CA VAL A 861 -24.49 -21.75 -42.20
C VAL A 861 -24.51 -20.67 -41.12
N TYR A 862 -25.24 -20.94 -40.04
CA TYR A 862 -25.29 -20.10 -38.84
C TYR A 862 -24.42 -20.71 -37.74
N THR A 863 -23.45 -19.94 -37.25
CA THR A 863 -22.64 -20.30 -36.07
C THR A 863 -22.89 -19.31 -34.93
N ARG A 864 -22.75 -19.77 -33.67
CA ARG A 864 -22.95 -18.89 -32.51
C ARG A 864 -21.85 -17.83 -32.43
N TYR A 865 -22.17 -16.67 -31.89
CA TYR A 865 -21.16 -15.69 -31.52
C TYR A 865 -20.56 -16.03 -30.13
N PRO A 866 -19.23 -15.96 -29.93
CA PRO A 866 -18.22 -15.44 -30.86
C PRO A 866 -17.69 -16.48 -31.88
N PHE A 867 -17.47 -16.05 -33.13
CA PHE A 867 -17.04 -16.91 -34.25
C PHE A 867 -15.79 -17.73 -33.91
N GLN A 868 -14.81 -17.08 -33.30
CA GLN A 868 -13.52 -17.67 -32.92
C GLN A 868 -13.64 -18.86 -31.95
N SER A 869 -14.77 -19.03 -31.25
CA SER A 869 -15.02 -20.13 -30.31
C SER A 869 -16.15 -21.06 -30.73
N ALA A 870 -16.71 -20.88 -31.93
CA ALA A 870 -17.91 -21.58 -32.40
C ALA A 870 -17.75 -21.99 -33.86
N LEU A 871 -16.67 -22.72 -34.16
CA LEU A 871 -16.33 -23.19 -35.50
C LEU A 871 -17.13 -24.44 -35.90
N HIS A 872 -17.71 -25.15 -34.93
CA HIS A 872 -18.51 -26.34 -35.16
C HIS A 872 -19.70 -26.07 -36.11
N GLY A 873 -19.77 -26.83 -37.20
CA GLY A 873 -20.80 -26.71 -38.24
C GLY A 873 -20.36 -25.93 -39.49
N LEU A 874 -19.17 -25.30 -39.48
CA LEU A 874 -18.55 -24.76 -40.70
C LEU A 874 -17.99 -25.90 -41.59
N PRO A 875 -17.76 -25.64 -42.89
CA PRO A 875 -17.08 -26.59 -43.76
C PRO A 875 -15.73 -27.04 -43.18
N ALA A 876 -15.39 -28.33 -43.30
CA ALA A 876 -14.21 -28.92 -42.66
C ALA A 876 -12.88 -28.23 -43.05
N GLU A 877 -12.79 -27.76 -44.29
CA GLU A 877 -11.62 -26.99 -44.78
C GLU A 877 -11.50 -25.64 -44.06
N VAL A 878 -12.62 -24.94 -43.84
CA VAL A 878 -12.65 -23.65 -43.12
C VAL A 878 -12.28 -23.83 -41.65
N VAL A 879 -12.77 -24.90 -41.01
CA VAL A 879 -12.40 -25.25 -39.62
C VAL A 879 -10.91 -25.51 -39.52
N SER A 880 -10.37 -26.32 -40.44
CA SER A 880 -8.94 -26.65 -40.51
C SER A 880 -8.09 -25.38 -40.67
N GLU A 881 -8.44 -24.49 -41.61
CA GLU A 881 -7.73 -23.21 -41.80
C GLU A 881 -7.76 -22.34 -40.54
N CYS A 882 -8.89 -22.28 -39.84
CA CYS A 882 -9.04 -21.49 -38.61
C CYS A 882 -8.17 -22.04 -37.46
N VAL A 883 -8.19 -23.35 -37.24
CA VAL A 883 -7.41 -24.00 -36.17
C VAL A 883 -5.91 -23.93 -36.48
N LEU A 884 -5.49 -24.29 -37.69
CA LEU A 884 -4.08 -24.22 -38.10
C LEU A 884 -3.55 -22.78 -38.03
N GLY A 885 -4.33 -21.81 -38.52
CA GLY A 885 -3.94 -20.40 -38.45
C GLY A 885 -3.76 -19.92 -37.01
N ALA A 886 -4.59 -20.37 -36.06
CA ALA A 886 -4.45 -20.03 -34.64
C ALA A 886 -3.22 -20.70 -34.00
N ILE A 887 -2.88 -21.93 -34.40
CA ILE A 887 -1.65 -22.63 -33.99
C ILE A 887 -0.41 -21.89 -34.51
N GLU A 888 -0.39 -21.56 -35.81
CA GLU A 888 0.71 -20.82 -36.45
C GLU A 888 0.94 -19.46 -35.80
N ALA A 889 -0.14 -18.71 -35.51
CA ALA A 889 -0.02 -17.41 -34.87
C ALA A 889 0.57 -17.49 -33.45
N ARG A 890 0.40 -18.64 -32.77
CA ARG A 890 0.83 -18.83 -31.38
C ARG A 890 2.21 -19.49 -31.26
N TYR A 891 2.60 -20.33 -32.22
CA TYR A 891 3.82 -21.13 -32.15
C TYR A 891 4.76 -21.00 -33.37
N GLY A 892 4.31 -20.35 -34.44
CA GLY A 892 5.02 -20.26 -35.71
C GLY A 892 6.01 -19.10 -35.79
N GLN A 893 7.11 -19.15 -35.02
CA GLN A 893 8.37 -18.50 -35.40
C GLN A 893 9.58 -19.39 -35.06
N GLN A 894 9.78 -20.41 -35.89
CA GLN A 894 11.12 -20.92 -36.20
C GLN A 894 11.31 -20.79 -37.71
N SER A 895 12.21 -19.89 -38.12
CA SER A 895 12.60 -19.72 -39.52
C SER A 895 13.39 -20.94 -40.00
N VAL A 896 12.87 -21.63 -41.01
CA VAL A 896 13.57 -22.70 -41.73
C VAL A 896 14.53 -22.07 -42.75
N SER A 897 15.83 -22.33 -42.59
CA SER A 897 16.87 -22.16 -43.60
C SER A 897 16.97 -23.44 -44.43
N GLU A 898 17.22 -23.30 -45.72
CA GLU A 898 17.16 -24.32 -46.79
C GLU A 898 18.23 -25.44 -46.75
N ALA A 899 17.86 -26.56 -47.41
CA ALA A 899 18.67 -27.64 -48.05
C ALA A 899 19.34 -28.69 -47.12
N VAL A 900 19.36 -30.03 -47.33
CA VAL A 900 19.54 -30.94 -48.51
C VAL A 900 18.97 -32.37 -48.17
N PRO A 901 18.59 -33.26 -49.12
CA PRO A 901 17.92 -34.55 -48.86
C PRO A 901 18.86 -35.79 -49.09
N PRO A 902 18.40 -37.07 -49.11
CA PRO A 902 18.54 -38.02 -47.99
C PRO A 902 19.17 -39.39 -48.37
N GLU A 903 19.73 -40.15 -47.41
CA GLU A 903 19.99 -41.60 -47.59
C GLU A 903 19.74 -42.41 -46.30
N GLU A 904 19.38 -43.68 -46.53
CA GLU A 904 18.55 -44.60 -45.76
C GLU A 904 19.26 -45.35 -44.61
N ALA A 905 18.54 -45.68 -43.52
CA ALA A 905 18.01 -47.04 -43.30
C ALA A 905 17.48 -47.33 -41.88
N CYS A 906 16.25 -47.85 -41.90
CA CYS A 906 15.64 -48.89 -41.06
C CYS A 906 15.11 -48.62 -39.64
N ARG A 907 13.82 -48.97 -39.49
CA ARG A 907 12.87 -48.91 -38.37
C ARG A 907 12.90 -50.21 -37.55
N ASP A 908 12.58 -50.15 -36.26
CA ASP A 908 11.26 -50.57 -35.72
C ASP A 908 11.19 -50.48 -34.17
N CYS A 909 9.95 -50.44 -33.66
CA CYS A 909 9.45 -50.66 -32.29
C CYS A 909 9.13 -49.43 -31.40
N CYS A 910 7.92 -48.91 -31.63
CA CYS A 910 6.84 -48.57 -30.68
C CYS A 910 7.15 -48.03 -29.27
N ALA A 911 6.60 -46.83 -29.00
CA ALA A 911 5.64 -46.52 -27.92
C ALA A 911 5.87 -45.13 -27.29
N ASP A 912 4.86 -44.27 -27.49
CA ASP A 912 4.33 -43.27 -26.57
C ASP A 912 5.14 -41.99 -26.28
N GLY A 913 5.02 -41.04 -27.22
CA GLY A 913 4.11 -39.91 -26.96
C GLY A 913 4.63 -38.75 -26.11
N VAL A 914 5.78 -38.18 -26.48
CA VAL A 914 6.17 -36.82 -26.07
C VAL A 914 5.35 -35.79 -26.86
N VAL A 915 4.75 -34.81 -26.18
CA VAL A 915 4.39 -33.52 -26.81
C VAL A 915 5.06 -32.41 -26.02
N ALA A 916 5.92 -31.69 -26.73
CA ALA A 916 6.73 -30.57 -26.28
C ALA A 916 5.99 -29.23 -26.40
N ASP A 917 6.46 -28.31 -25.55
CA ASP A 917 6.54 -26.84 -25.64
C ASP A 917 5.33 -26.00 -26.06
N ALA A 918 4.90 -25.16 -25.12
CA ALA A 918 4.16 -23.93 -25.39
C ALA A 918 4.93 -22.73 -24.84
N ASP A 919 5.74 -22.12 -25.69
CA ASP A 919 6.62 -21.00 -25.38
C ASP A 919 6.24 -19.75 -26.21
N ARG A 920 6.37 -18.57 -25.58
CA ARG A 920 6.57 -17.21 -26.16
C ARG A 920 5.36 -16.40 -26.66
N ILE A 921 5.02 -15.34 -25.91
CA ILE A 921 4.43 -14.11 -26.45
C ILE A 921 5.43 -12.96 -26.19
N ALA A 922 5.94 -12.39 -27.28
CA ALA A 922 6.89 -11.27 -27.30
C ALA A 922 6.25 -9.93 -26.83
N PRO A 923 7.04 -8.93 -26.42
CA PRO A 923 6.55 -7.61 -26.03
C PRO A 923 5.84 -6.91 -27.19
N GLN A 924 4.72 -6.22 -26.92
CA GLN A 924 4.06 -5.41 -27.95
C GLN A 924 4.91 -4.19 -28.34
N PRO A 925 5.10 -3.94 -29.64
CA PRO A 925 5.56 -2.65 -30.12
C PRO A 925 4.47 -1.58 -29.94
N GLN A 926 4.90 -0.35 -29.75
CA GLN A 926 4.07 0.80 -29.34
C GLN A 926 3.10 1.31 -30.43
N ASP A 927 3.10 0.70 -31.62
CA ASP A 927 2.35 1.11 -32.81
C ASP A 927 1.67 -0.09 -33.51
N GLU A 928 0.99 -0.98 -32.78
CA GLU A 928 0.25 -2.08 -33.42
C GLU A 928 -1.11 -1.62 -33.96
N ASP A 929 -1.33 -1.78 -35.26
CA ASP A 929 -2.61 -1.56 -35.90
C ASP A 929 -3.58 -2.75 -35.78
N PHE A 930 -4.87 -2.48 -36.01
CA PHE A 930 -5.93 -3.46 -35.81
C PHE A 930 -5.82 -4.68 -36.76
N GLU A 931 -5.25 -4.53 -37.95
CA GLU A 931 -5.05 -5.67 -38.87
C GLU A 931 -3.97 -6.62 -38.35
N HIS A 932 -2.82 -6.08 -37.93
CA HIS A 932 -1.76 -6.87 -37.31
C HIS A 932 -2.23 -7.56 -36.03
N PHE A 933 -3.01 -6.86 -35.20
CA PHE A 933 -3.63 -7.44 -34.03
C PHE A 933 -4.50 -8.66 -34.39
N ILE A 934 -5.36 -8.55 -35.41
CA ILE A 934 -6.24 -9.64 -35.87
C ILE A 934 -5.40 -10.87 -36.25
N TYR A 935 -4.35 -10.68 -37.05
CA TYR A 935 -3.50 -11.79 -37.50
C TYR A 935 -2.71 -12.43 -36.35
N ARG A 936 -2.14 -11.62 -35.44
CA ARG A 936 -1.37 -12.14 -34.31
C ARG A 936 -2.25 -12.90 -33.31
N VAL A 937 -3.46 -12.41 -33.06
CA VAL A 937 -4.32 -12.92 -31.98
C VAL A 937 -5.18 -14.09 -32.45
N TRP A 938 -5.76 -14.01 -33.64
CA TRP A 938 -6.69 -15.03 -34.15
C TRP A 938 -6.14 -15.86 -35.31
N GLY A 939 -4.98 -15.49 -35.86
CA GLY A 939 -4.36 -16.23 -36.95
C GLY A 939 -5.04 -16.04 -38.30
N LYS A 940 -4.36 -16.49 -39.37
CA LYS A 940 -4.77 -16.23 -40.76
C LYS A 940 -6.14 -16.78 -41.12
N GLY A 941 -6.53 -17.94 -40.58
CA GLY A 941 -7.82 -18.55 -40.88
C GLY A 941 -9.01 -17.74 -40.35
N ILE A 942 -9.05 -17.47 -39.04
CA ILE A 942 -10.13 -16.66 -38.44
C ILE A 942 -10.11 -15.23 -39.00
N ALA A 943 -8.92 -14.68 -39.25
CA ALA A 943 -8.76 -13.40 -39.93
C ALA A 943 -9.47 -13.38 -41.29
N ARG A 944 -9.21 -14.38 -42.14
CA ARG A 944 -9.77 -14.50 -43.49
C ARG A 944 -11.28 -14.70 -43.50
N HIS A 945 -11.80 -15.59 -42.66
CA HIS A 945 -13.20 -16.04 -42.75
C HIS A 945 -14.20 -15.17 -41.99
N PHE A 946 -13.73 -14.35 -41.04
CA PHE A 946 -14.62 -13.50 -40.25
C PHE A 946 -14.03 -12.12 -39.94
N ALA A 947 -12.89 -12.07 -39.23
CA ALA A 947 -12.49 -10.83 -38.56
C ALA A 947 -12.14 -9.70 -39.55
N ILE A 948 -11.38 -9.96 -40.61
CA ILE A 948 -11.04 -8.97 -41.63
C ILE A 948 -12.26 -8.54 -42.47
N PRO A 949 -13.02 -9.45 -43.12
CA PRO A 949 -14.13 -9.05 -43.97
C PRO A 949 -15.23 -8.33 -43.19
N TYR A 950 -15.56 -8.80 -41.99
CA TYR A 950 -16.56 -8.16 -41.12
C TYR A 950 -16.13 -6.75 -40.71
N ASN A 951 -14.89 -6.57 -40.22
CA ASN A 951 -14.44 -5.26 -39.74
C ASN A 951 -14.22 -4.27 -40.90
N ARG A 952 -13.75 -4.71 -42.08
CA ARG A 952 -13.68 -3.83 -43.26
C ARG A 952 -15.06 -3.34 -43.67
N LYS A 953 -16.06 -4.23 -43.62
CA LYS A 953 -17.45 -3.89 -43.92
C LYS A 953 -18.04 -2.94 -42.88
N LEU A 954 -17.87 -3.20 -41.59
CA LEU A 954 -18.35 -2.36 -40.49
C LEU A 954 -17.70 -0.97 -40.48
N TRP A 955 -16.36 -0.92 -40.44
CA TRP A 955 -15.65 0.34 -40.22
C TRP A 955 -15.46 1.17 -41.47
N LYS A 956 -15.51 0.57 -42.68
CA LYS A 956 -15.25 1.24 -43.96
C LYS A 956 -13.94 2.04 -43.95
N THR A 957 -12.99 1.61 -43.14
CA THR A 957 -11.68 2.26 -42.90
C THR A 957 -10.61 1.18 -42.98
N PRO A 958 -9.44 1.45 -43.58
CA PRO A 958 -8.31 0.52 -43.56
C PRO A 958 -7.98 0.13 -42.12
N LEU A 959 -7.95 -1.17 -41.83
CA LEU A 959 -7.75 -1.66 -40.45
C LEU A 959 -6.34 -1.32 -39.93
N GLN A 960 -5.37 -1.12 -40.83
CA GLN A 960 -4.03 -0.61 -40.53
C GLN A 960 -4.03 0.82 -39.99
N ALA A 961 -5.03 1.61 -40.36
CA ALA A 961 -5.17 2.98 -39.88
C ALA A 961 -5.89 3.06 -38.51
N MET A 962 -6.37 1.92 -38.00
CA MET A 962 -7.08 1.85 -36.73
C MET A 962 -6.16 1.34 -35.61
N GLU A 963 -6.21 2.01 -34.46
CA GLU A 963 -5.54 1.58 -33.23
C GLU A 963 -6.35 0.50 -32.49
N THR A 964 -5.76 -0.11 -31.47
CA THR A 964 -6.29 -1.28 -30.75
C THR A 964 -6.85 -0.96 -29.35
N SER A 965 -6.72 0.28 -28.88
CA SER A 965 -7.09 0.69 -27.51
C SER A 965 -8.58 0.49 -27.16
N TRP A 966 -9.47 0.52 -28.15
CA TRP A 966 -10.92 0.34 -27.98
C TRP A 966 -11.36 -1.12 -27.82
N LEU A 967 -10.47 -2.10 -28.04
CA LEU A 967 -10.80 -3.53 -28.02
C LEU A 967 -11.02 -4.10 -26.59
N GLY A 968 -10.45 -3.45 -25.58
CA GLY A 968 -10.40 -3.93 -24.19
C GLY A 968 -11.78 -4.34 -23.62
N GLY A 969 -11.97 -5.65 -23.46
CA GLY A 969 -13.18 -6.24 -22.86
C GLY A 969 -14.40 -6.36 -23.80
N ARG A 970 -14.28 -5.99 -25.08
CA ARG A 970 -15.39 -5.98 -26.05
C ARG A 970 -15.33 -7.12 -27.05
N VAL A 971 -14.12 -7.56 -27.40
CA VAL A 971 -13.93 -8.73 -28.26
C VAL A 971 -13.47 -9.91 -27.42
N PRO A 972 -14.15 -11.08 -27.49
CA PRO A 972 -13.72 -12.28 -26.79
C PRO A 972 -12.36 -12.77 -27.31
N LEU A 973 -11.46 -13.11 -26.39
CA LEU A 973 -10.12 -13.61 -26.70
C LEU A 973 -10.02 -15.07 -26.22
N PRO A 974 -10.53 -16.05 -27.00
CA PRO A 974 -10.40 -17.44 -26.60
C PRO A 974 -8.96 -17.92 -26.71
N ASP A 975 -8.56 -18.81 -25.81
CA ASP A 975 -7.32 -19.54 -25.96
C ASP A 975 -7.43 -20.63 -27.03
N LEU A 976 -6.30 -21.23 -27.40
CA LEU A 976 -6.27 -22.26 -28.44
C LEU A 976 -7.12 -23.49 -28.08
N ALA A 977 -7.18 -23.87 -26.80
CA ALA A 977 -7.98 -25.01 -26.36
C ALA A 977 -9.49 -24.73 -26.53
N GLN A 978 -9.93 -23.50 -26.29
CA GLN A 978 -11.31 -23.05 -26.53
C GLN A 978 -11.64 -22.99 -28.02
N ILE A 979 -10.70 -22.56 -28.87
CA ILE A 979 -10.87 -22.58 -30.34
C ILE A 979 -11.04 -24.04 -30.83
N VAL A 980 -10.18 -24.95 -30.38
CA VAL A 980 -10.23 -26.38 -30.74
C VAL A 980 -11.50 -27.04 -30.20
N SER A 981 -11.85 -26.81 -28.94
CA SER A 981 -13.08 -27.35 -28.35
C SER A 981 -14.33 -26.84 -29.07
N GLY A 982 -14.35 -25.56 -29.44
CA GLY A 982 -15.42 -24.94 -30.22
C GLY A 982 -15.50 -25.40 -31.68
N ALA A 983 -14.47 -26.06 -32.20
CA ALA A 983 -14.51 -26.77 -33.48
C ALA A 983 -15.11 -28.18 -33.35
N LEU A 984 -14.85 -28.85 -32.22
CA LEU A 984 -15.28 -30.22 -31.97
C LEU A 984 -16.74 -30.34 -31.51
N ALA A 985 -17.28 -29.32 -30.83
CA ALA A 985 -18.64 -29.36 -30.30
C ALA A 985 -19.34 -27.99 -30.34
N PRO A 986 -20.69 -27.95 -30.37
CA PRO A 986 -21.45 -26.71 -30.27
C PRO A 986 -21.21 -25.97 -28.95
N LEU A 987 -21.12 -24.64 -29.01
CA LEU A 987 -20.96 -23.80 -27.83
C LEU A 987 -22.24 -23.78 -26.96
N ALA A 988 -22.16 -24.35 -25.75
CA ALA A 988 -23.32 -24.55 -24.89
C ALA A 988 -23.90 -23.27 -24.24
N LYS A 989 -23.10 -22.22 -24.03
CA LYS A 989 -23.52 -20.98 -23.35
C LYS A 989 -23.07 -19.72 -24.10
N PRO A 990 -23.88 -18.65 -24.15
CA PRO A 990 -23.45 -17.37 -24.71
C PRO A 990 -22.37 -16.73 -23.84
N VAL A 991 -21.36 -16.14 -24.50
CA VAL A 991 -20.16 -15.56 -23.87
C VAL A 991 -20.11 -14.04 -24.10
N GLY A 992 -19.66 -13.29 -23.10
CA GLY A 992 -19.45 -11.83 -23.14
C GLY A 992 -20.30 -11.04 -22.13
N PRO A 993 -20.05 -9.72 -21.98
CA PRO A 993 -20.68 -8.88 -20.95
C PRO A 993 -22.20 -8.71 -21.13
N ASN A 994 -22.72 -9.02 -22.32
CA ASN A 994 -24.14 -8.99 -22.66
C ASN A 994 -24.73 -10.40 -22.89
N ALA A 995 -24.14 -11.46 -22.32
CA ALA A 995 -24.67 -12.83 -22.41
C ALA A 995 -26.12 -12.94 -21.89
N ARG A 996 -26.51 -12.05 -20.98
CA ARG A 996 -27.89 -11.73 -20.63
C ARG A 996 -28.10 -10.24 -20.90
N PHE A 997 -29.24 -9.87 -21.47
CA PHE A 997 -29.60 -8.47 -21.73
C PHE A 997 -31.07 -8.21 -21.42
N GLY A 998 -31.41 -6.95 -21.20
CA GLY A 998 -32.75 -6.45 -20.99
C GLY A 998 -33.23 -5.63 -22.18
N TYR A 999 -34.54 -5.52 -22.36
CA TYR A 999 -35.18 -4.66 -23.34
C TYR A 999 -36.57 -4.22 -22.83
N PRO A 1000 -37.10 -3.02 -23.17
CA PRO A 1000 -38.42 -2.62 -22.71
C PRO A 1000 -39.54 -3.53 -23.25
N LEU A 1001 -40.50 -3.92 -22.41
CA LEU A 1001 -41.63 -4.76 -22.84
C LEU A 1001 -42.50 -4.03 -23.88
N ARG A 1002 -42.74 -2.73 -23.75
CA ARG A 1002 -43.57 -1.92 -24.65
C ARG A 1002 -42.90 -0.59 -24.97
N GLY A 1003 -43.17 -0.06 -26.16
CA GLY A 1003 -42.71 1.27 -26.60
C GLY A 1003 -41.26 1.34 -27.09
N GLY A 1004 -40.63 0.19 -27.33
CA GLY A 1004 -39.25 0.09 -27.81
C GLY A 1004 -38.23 0.73 -26.86
N PHE A 1005 -37.00 0.95 -27.34
CA PHE A 1005 -35.98 1.60 -26.53
C PHE A 1005 -36.30 3.08 -26.19
N GLN A 1006 -37.21 3.71 -26.95
CA GLN A 1006 -37.80 5.01 -26.63
C GLN A 1006 -38.44 5.04 -25.23
N ALA A 1007 -39.04 3.94 -24.79
CA ALA A 1007 -39.67 3.87 -23.46
C ALA A 1007 -38.68 4.14 -22.33
N LEU A 1008 -37.44 3.67 -22.46
CA LEU A 1008 -36.37 3.94 -21.49
C LEU A 1008 -35.98 5.43 -21.46
N MET A 1009 -35.97 6.09 -22.62
CA MET A 1009 -35.69 7.53 -22.73
C MET A 1009 -36.83 8.36 -22.14
N ASN A 1010 -38.08 7.98 -22.44
CA ASN A 1010 -39.28 8.63 -21.90
C ASN A 1010 -39.40 8.44 -20.39
N GLY A 1011 -38.88 7.34 -19.85
CA GLY A 1011 -38.81 7.08 -18.42
C GLY A 1011 -38.12 8.19 -17.63
N PHE A 1012 -37.21 8.98 -18.25
CA PHE A 1012 -36.58 10.11 -17.56
C PHE A 1012 -37.55 11.28 -17.33
N LEU A 1013 -38.54 11.48 -18.20
CA LEU A 1013 -39.36 12.70 -18.25
C LEU A 1013 -40.10 13.00 -16.93
N PRO A 1014 -40.74 12.02 -16.26
CA PRO A 1014 -41.39 12.27 -14.97
C PRO A 1014 -40.42 12.66 -13.86
N HIS A 1015 -39.13 12.37 -14.02
CA HIS A 1015 -38.10 12.60 -13.01
C HIS A 1015 -37.20 13.80 -13.30
N LEU A 1016 -37.34 14.44 -14.47
CA LEU A 1016 -36.58 15.64 -14.82
C LEU A 1016 -37.07 16.84 -13.98
N ARG A 1017 -36.16 17.40 -13.19
CA ARG A 1017 -36.38 18.68 -12.49
C ARG A 1017 -35.86 19.90 -13.26
N CYS A 1018 -35.16 19.67 -14.38
CA CYS A 1018 -34.69 20.69 -15.30
C CYS A 1018 -35.72 20.98 -16.40
N LYS A 1019 -35.62 22.13 -17.07
CA LYS A 1019 -36.45 22.43 -18.25
C LYS A 1019 -35.92 21.66 -19.46
N LEU A 1020 -36.79 20.94 -20.18
CA LEU A 1020 -36.50 20.35 -21.49
C LEU A 1020 -37.26 21.11 -22.57
N GLU A 1021 -36.56 21.62 -23.59
CA GLU A 1021 -37.15 22.25 -24.77
C GLU A 1021 -36.87 21.41 -26.02
N THR A 1022 -37.91 20.85 -26.63
CA THR A 1022 -37.84 20.16 -27.92
C THR A 1022 -38.07 21.15 -29.08
N ASN A 1023 -37.74 20.74 -30.31
CA ASN A 1023 -37.73 21.60 -31.50
C ASN A 1023 -36.82 22.85 -31.36
N ALA A 1024 -35.82 22.78 -30.48
CA ALA A 1024 -34.89 23.86 -30.17
C ALA A 1024 -33.54 23.59 -30.85
N ALA A 1025 -33.47 23.78 -32.16
CA ALA A 1025 -32.25 23.57 -32.92
C ALA A 1025 -31.26 24.74 -32.74
N VAL A 1026 -30.00 24.44 -32.39
CA VAL A 1026 -28.91 25.41 -32.26
C VAL A 1026 -28.28 25.66 -33.63
N THR A 1027 -28.12 26.92 -34.02
CA THR A 1027 -27.52 27.34 -35.30
C THR A 1027 -26.13 27.96 -35.13
N ALA A 1028 -25.82 28.53 -33.96
CA ALA A 1028 -24.51 29.08 -33.66
C ALA A 1028 -24.18 29.02 -32.16
N ILE A 1029 -22.92 28.77 -31.85
CA ILE A 1029 -22.36 28.81 -30.49
C ILE A 1029 -21.25 29.86 -30.44
N GLN A 1030 -21.27 30.71 -29.43
CA GLN A 1030 -20.28 31.77 -29.21
C GLN A 1030 -19.59 31.53 -27.87
N PRO A 1031 -18.44 30.82 -27.87
CA PRO A 1031 -17.73 30.47 -26.64
C PRO A 1031 -17.28 31.69 -25.83
N GLN A 1032 -16.83 32.76 -26.50
CA GLN A 1032 -16.28 33.95 -25.84
C GLN A 1032 -17.34 34.75 -25.08
N THR A 1033 -18.58 34.77 -25.57
CA THR A 1033 -19.70 35.49 -24.96
C THR A 1033 -20.64 34.56 -24.18
N HIS A 1034 -20.28 33.27 -24.10
CA HIS A 1034 -21.09 32.23 -23.46
C HIS A 1034 -22.56 32.26 -23.91
N SER A 1035 -22.81 32.25 -25.22
CA SER A 1035 -24.16 32.30 -25.77
C SER A 1035 -24.41 31.32 -26.92
N VAL A 1036 -25.63 30.82 -27.03
CA VAL A 1036 -26.11 30.03 -28.18
C VAL A 1036 -27.25 30.74 -28.90
N THR A 1037 -27.35 30.52 -30.21
CA THR A 1037 -28.45 31.03 -31.05
C THR A 1037 -29.27 29.85 -31.57
N LEU A 1038 -30.59 29.96 -31.48
CA LEU A 1038 -31.53 28.96 -31.98
C LEU A 1038 -32.07 29.31 -33.36
N THR A 1039 -32.63 28.33 -34.07
CA THR A 1039 -33.26 28.53 -35.39
C THR A 1039 -34.45 29.48 -35.36
N ASP A 1040 -35.14 29.58 -34.23
CA ASP A 1040 -36.27 30.51 -34.02
C ASP A 1040 -35.83 31.95 -33.71
N GLY A 1041 -34.53 32.24 -33.71
CA GLY A 1041 -33.95 33.56 -33.46
C GLY A 1041 -33.68 33.87 -31.99
N ARG A 1042 -34.01 32.97 -31.05
CA ARG A 1042 -33.69 33.18 -29.63
C ARG A 1042 -32.17 33.10 -29.39
N HIS A 1043 -31.67 34.02 -28.57
CA HIS A 1043 -30.30 34.02 -28.05
C HIS A 1043 -30.33 33.67 -26.56
N LEU A 1044 -29.63 32.61 -26.18
CA LEU A 1044 -29.57 32.13 -24.79
C LEU A 1044 -28.15 32.29 -24.25
N GLN A 1045 -28.00 33.00 -23.14
CA GLN A 1045 -26.74 33.08 -22.40
C GLN A 1045 -26.66 31.95 -21.37
N TYR A 1046 -25.47 31.44 -21.13
CA TYR A 1046 -25.21 30.36 -20.18
C TYR A 1046 -24.00 30.65 -19.29
N ASP A 1047 -23.96 30.12 -18.07
CA ASP A 1047 -22.75 30.16 -17.25
C ASP A 1047 -21.81 29.00 -17.62
N GLN A 1048 -22.37 27.80 -17.76
CA GLN A 1048 -21.68 26.59 -18.18
C GLN A 1048 -22.50 25.86 -19.25
N LEU A 1049 -21.83 25.21 -20.20
CA LEU A 1049 -22.47 24.45 -21.25
C LEU A 1049 -22.01 23.00 -21.24
N ILE A 1050 -22.95 22.07 -21.26
CA ILE A 1050 -22.70 20.64 -21.45
C ILE A 1050 -23.12 20.29 -22.88
N SER A 1051 -22.18 19.85 -23.70
CA SER A 1051 -22.46 19.37 -25.05
C SER A 1051 -22.52 17.85 -25.09
N THR A 1052 -23.58 17.33 -25.72
CA THR A 1052 -23.68 15.93 -26.16
C THR A 1052 -23.68 15.79 -27.68
N LEU A 1053 -23.51 16.90 -28.41
CA LEU A 1053 -23.42 16.94 -29.86
C LEU A 1053 -22.16 16.23 -30.36
N PRO A 1054 -22.16 15.72 -31.61
CA PRO A 1054 -20.95 15.29 -32.29
C PRO A 1054 -19.87 16.38 -32.26
N LEU A 1055 -18.66 16.01 -31.85
CA LEU A 1055 -17.56 16.96 -31.62
C LEU A 1055 -17.21 17.81 -32.87
N PRO A 1056 -17.15 17.26 -34.10
CA PRO A 1056 -16.98 18.06 -35.31
C PRO A 1056 -18.12 19.05 -35.54
N GLU A 1057 -19.37 18.62 -35.28
CA GLU A 1057 -20.55 19.47 -35.44
C GLU A 1057 -20.58 20.61 -34.41
N LEU A 1058 -20.17 20.33 -33.18
CA LEU A 1058 -20.02 21.34 -32.13
C LEU A 1058 -19.04 22.44 -32.55
N VAL A 1059 -17.87 22.05 -33.08
CA VAL A 1059 -16.87 23.00 -33.60
C VAL A 1059 -17.39 23.73 -34.85
N ARG A 1060 -18.13 23.05 -35.74
CA ARG A 1060 -18.76 23.66 -36.92
C ARG A 1060 -19.76 24.75 -36.53
N LEU A 1061 -20.57 24.55 -35.50
CA LEU A 1061 -21.52 25.54 -34.97
C LEU A 1061 -20.82 26.77 -34.37
N MET A 1062 -19.54 26.67 -34.00
CA MET A 1062 -18.72 27.81 -33.58
C MET A 1062 -18.15 28.57 -34.79
N GLY A 1063 -17.85 27.87 -35.89
CA GLY A 1063 -17.31 28.45 -37.12
C GLY A 1063 -15.95 29.12 -36.88
N ALA A 1064 -15.72 30.28 -37.50
CA ALA A 1064 -14.49 31.08 -37.35
C ALA A 1064 -14.16 31.52 -35.91
N ARG A 1065 -15.08 31.30 -34.96
CA ARG A 1065 -14.91 31.60 -33.53
C ARG A 1065 -14.09 30.54 -32.81
N ALA A 1066 -13.94 29.35 -33.39
CA ALA A 1066 -12.96 28.36 -32.96
C ALA A 1066 -11.62 28.63 -33.68
N PRO A 1067 -10.46 28.56 -33.00
CA PRO A 1067 -9.16 28.73 -33.64
C PRO A 1067 -8.95 27.75 -34.79
N GLU A 1068 -8.18 28.13 -35.81
CA GLU A 1068 -7.94 27.31 -37.00
C GLU A 1068 -7.41 25.91 -36.65
N ALA A 1069 -6.48 25.82 -35.69
CA ALA A 1069 -5.95 24.54 -35.23
C ALA A 1069 -7.02 23.61 -34.62
N ILE A 1070 -8.07 24.17 -33.99
CA ILE A 1070 -9.20 23.41 -33.44
C ILE A 1070 -10.12 22.95 -34.57
N GLN A 1071 -10.35 23.82 -35.57
CA GLN A 1071 -11.13 23.47 -36.76
C GLN A 1071 -10.45 22.34 -37.55
N GLN A 1072 -9.13 22.41 -37.74
CA GLN A 1072 -8.34 21.38 -38.41
C GLN A 1072 -8.37 20.05 -37.63
N ALA A 1073 -8.15 20.09 -36.31
CA ALA A 1073 -8.23 18.90 -35.47
C ALA A 1073 -9.62 18.25 -35.53
N ALA A 1074 -10.68 19.05 -35.52
CA ALA A 1074 -12.06 18.56 -35.61
C ALA A 1074 -12.37 17.94 -36.98
N ALA A 1075 -11.85 18.52 -38.07
CA ALA A 1075 -12.00 17.99 -39.43
C ALA A 1075 -11.28 16.65 -39.65
N GLN A 1076 -10.27 16.34 -38.84
CA GLN A 1076 -9.53 15.06 -38.90
C GLN A 1076 -10.21 13.93 -38.12
N LEU A 1077 -11.24 14.21 -37.32
CA LEU A 1077 -11.94 13.19 -36.55
C LEU A 1077 -12.81 12.31 -37.46
N ARG A 1078 -12.45 11.03 -37.58
CA ARG A 1078 -13.13 10.08 -38.46
C ARG A 1078 -14.32 9.39 -37.79
N HIS A 1079 -15.33 9.09 -38.58
CA HIS A 1079 -16.52 8.34 -38.18
C HIS A 1079 -17.06 7.50 -39.34
N THR A 1080 -17.94 6.56 -39.02
CA THR A 1080 -18.72 5.77 -39.96
C THR A 1080 -20.21 5.98 -39.71
N SER A 1081 -20.97 6.16 -40.78
CA SER A 1081 -22.42 6.34 -40.75
C SER A 1081 -23.13 4.99 -40.86
N VAL A 1082 -24.36 4.90 -40.36
CA VAL A 1082 -25.19 3.70 -40.46
C VAL A 1082 -26.57 4.07 -40.98
N CYS A 1083 -27.00 3.40 -42.04
CA CYS A 1083 -28.37 3.42 -42.52
C CYS A 1083 -29.06 2.13 -42.07
N CYS A 1084 -30.18 2.25 -41.39
CA CYS A 1084 -31.02 1.16 -40.94
C CYS A 1084 -32.23 1.03 -41.86
N VAL A 1085 -32.45 -0.16 -42.41
CA VAL A 1085 -33.66 -0.51 -43.16
C VAL A 1085 -34.51 -1.43 -42.28
N ASN A 1086 -35.63 -0.92 -41.80
CA ASN A 1086 -36.59 -1.64 -41.00
C ASN A 1086 -37.59 -2.35 -41.91
N LEU A 1087 -37.85 -3.64 -41.68
CA LEU A 1087 -38.76 -4.46 -42.46
C LEU A 1087 -39.75 -5.16 -41.53
N GLY A 1088 -41.04 -4.95 -41.76
CA GLY A 1088 -42.13 -5.68 -41.13
C GLY A 1088 -42.63 -6.76 -42.07
N VAL A 1089 -42.40 -8.04 -41.73
CA VAL A 1089 -42.74 -9.19 -42.57
C VAL A 1089 -44.05 -9.80 -42.08
N GLY A 1090 -44.93 -10.19 -43.00
CA GLY A 1090 -46.24 -10.80 -42.75
C GLY A 1090 -46.16 -12.28 -42.40
N ARG A 1091 -45.18 -12.68 -41.60
CA ARG A 1091 -45.03 -14.03 -41.05
C ARG A 1091 -44.45 -13.94 -39.64
N ALA A 1092 -45.13 -14.56 -38.68
CA ALA A 1092 -44.64 -14.67 -37.31
C ALA A 1092 -43.47 -15.68 -37.21
N ASN A 1093 -42.69 -15.56 -36.13
CA ASN A 1093 -41.63 -16.51 -35.77
C ASN A 1093 -40.60 -16.75 -36.90
N LEU A 1094 -40.14 -15.68 -37.56
CA LEU A 1094 -39.13 -15.79 -38.63
C LEU A 1094 -37.83 -16.45 -38.17
N SER A 1095 -37.41 -16.15 -36.95
CA SER A 1095 -36.17 -16.65 -36.35
C SER A 1095 -36.28 -16.61 -34.83
N ASP A 1096 -35.44 -17.38 -34.15
CA ASP A 1096 -35.25 -17.39 -32.70
C ASP A 1096 -34.09 -16.48 -32.23
N LYS A 1097 -33.38 -15.85 -33.17
CA LYS A 1097 -32.14 -15.10 -32.92
C LYS A 1097 -32.44 -13.65 -32.55
N HIS A 1098 -31.57 -13.00 -31.80
CA HIS A 1098 -31.69 -11.55 -31.51
C HIS A 1098 -30.93 -10.70 -32.51
N TRP A 1099 -29.73 -11.11 -32.91
CA TRP A 1099 -29.00 -10.47 -34.00
C TRP A 1099 -28.00 -11.39 -34.66
N ILE A 1100 -27.70 -11.06 -35.92
CA ILE A 1100 -26.86 -11.87 -36.80
C ILE A 1100 -25.83 -10.98 -37.48
N TYR A 1101 -24.56 -11.40 -37.46
CA TYR A 1101 -23.46 -10.72 -38.16
C TYR A 1101 -23.19 -11.34 -39.53
N TYR A 1102 -22.92 -10.51 -40.53
CA TYR A 1102 -22.75 -10.91 -41.93
C TYR A 1102 -21.40 -10.43 -42.50
N PRO A 1103 -20.33 -11.24 -42.37
CA PRO A 1103 -19.02 -10.92 -42.95
C PRO A 1103 -18.99 -10.93 -44.49
N GLY A 1104 -19.86 -11.70 -45.15
CA GLY A 1104 -19.85 -11.87 -46.62
C GLY A 1104 -20.43 -10.70 -47.42
N ASP A 1105 -20.80 -10.96 -48.67
CA ASP A 1105 -21.12 -9.93 -49.68
C ASP A 1105 -22.55 -9.35 -49.60
N THR A 1106 -23.26 -9.56 -48.49
CA THR A 1106 -24.54 -8.86 -48.23
C THR A 1106 -24.32 -7.36 -48.09
N LEU A 1107 -25.37 -6.57 -48.29
CA LEU A 1107 -25.30 -5.14 -48.09
C LEU A 1107 -25.18 -4.78 -46.60
N PHE A 1108 -26.04 -5.38 -45.76
CA PHE A 1108 -26.01 -5.19 -44.31
C PHE A 1108 -24.84 -5.93 -43.68
N HIS A 1109 -24.22 -5.33 -42.66
CA HIS A 1109 -23.20 -6.00 -41.84
C HIS A 1109 -23.84 -6.72 -40.65
N ARG A 1110 -25.03 -6.28 -40.23
CA ARG A 1110 -25.79 -6.85 -39.12
C ARG A 1110 -27.29 -6.77 -39.36
N ILE A 1111 -28.03 -7.80 -38.95
CA ILE A 1111 -29.48 -7.73 -38.79
C ILE A 1111 -29.81 -7.82 -37.30
N PHE A 1112 -30.63 -6.89 -36.82
CA PHE A 1112 -31.24 -6.94 -35.49
C PHE A 1112 -32.70 -7.43 -35.63
N LEU A 1113 -33.01 -8.57 -35.03
CA LEU A 1113 -34.33 -9.19 -35.06
C LEU A 1113 -35.13 -8.67 -33.87
N GLN A 1114 -35.51 -7.40 -33.94
CA GLN A 1114 -36.15 -6.67 -32.84
C GLN A 1114 -37.44 -7.34 -32.34
N GLY A 1115 -38.15 -8.03 -33.23
CA GLY A 1115 -39.31 -8.83 -32.87
C GLY A 1115 -39.07 -9.86 -31.76
N ASN A 1116 -37.82 -10.29 -31.53
CA ASN A 1116 -37.45 -11.19 -30.44
C ASN A 1116 -36.96 -10.47 -29.18
N ALA A 1117 -36.68 -9.17 -29.23
CA ALA A 1117 -36.28 -8.39 -28.05
C ALA A 1117 -37.47 -8.15 -27.11
N SER A 1118 -38.69 -8.03 -27.66
CA SER A 1118 -39.92 -8.02 -26.88
C SER A 1118 -41.09 -8.64 -27.68
N PRO A 1119 -41.98 -9.41 -27.02
CA PRO A 1119 -43.18 -9.97 -27.65
C PRO A 1119 -44.17 -8.90 -28.14
N HIS A 1120 -44.06 -7.64 -27.68
CA HIS A 1120 -44.96 -6.56 -28.09
C HIS A 1120 -44.39 -5.68 -29.22
N CYS A 1121 -43.21 -5.99 -29.76
CA CYS A 1121 -42.68 -5.25 -30.91
C CYS A 1121 -43.33 -5.67 -32.24
N ASN A 1122 -44.06 -6.80 -32.26
CA ASN A 1122 -44.70 -7.33 -33.46
C ASN A 1122 -46.23 -7.29 -33.35
N PRO A 1123 -46.95 -6.98 -34.43
CA PRO A 1123 -48.38 -7.22 -34.52
C PRO A 1123 -48.67 -8.73 -34.68
N PRO A 1124 -49.88 -9.20 -34.35
CA PRO A 1124 -50.27 -10.59 -34.56
C PRO A 1124 -50.02 -11.05 -36.00
N GLY A 1125 -49.29 -12.16 -36.16
CA GLY A 1125 -48.96 -12.73 -37.48
C GLY A 1125 -47.79 -12.05 -38.22
N GLY A 1126 -47.19 -11.00 -37.67
CA GLY A 1126 -46.03 -10.31 -38.26
C GLY A 1126 -44.72 -10.51 -37.49
N PHE A 1127 -43.59 -10.17 -38.11
CA PHE A 1127 -42.28 -10.12 -37.47
C PHE A 1127 -41.41 -8.98 -38.02
N GLY A 1128 -40.88 -8.13 -37.12
CA GLY A 1128 -40.04 -6.99 -37.44
C GLY A 1128 -38.54 -7.27 -37.33
N LEU A 1129 -37.76 -6.78 -38.30
CA LEU A 1129 -36.30 -6.83 -38.29
C LEU A 1129 -35.68 -5.54 -38.86
N THR A 1130 -34.41 -5.31 -38.54
CA THR A 1130 -33.66 -4.12 -38.94
C THR A 1130 -32.34 -4.52 -39.58
N CYS A 1131 -32.12 -4.14 -40.82
CA CYS A 1131 -30.87 -4.33 -41.56
C CYS A 1131 -29.97 -3.08 -41.37
N GLU A 1132 -28.81 -3.25 -40.76
CA GLU A 1132 -27.85 -2.17 -40.52
C GLU A 1132 -26.77 -2.16 -41.60
N ILE A 1133 -26.62 -1.04 -42.29
CA ILE A 1133 -25.70 -0.86 -43.42
C ILE A 1133 -24.78 0.34 -43.15
N THR A 1134 -23.47 0.11 -43.20
CA THR A 1134 -22.48 1.16 -42.96
C THR A 1134 -22.11 1.87 -44.26
N TRP A 1135 -21.94 3.19 -44.18
CA TRP A 1135 -21.52 4.02 -45.31
C TRP A 1135 -20.64 5.18 -44.84
N ARG A 1136 -19.92 5.79 -45.79
CA ARG A 1136 -19.12 7.01 -45.60
C ARG A 1136 -19.24 7.87 -46.86
N ASP A 1137 -18.93 9.16 -46.78
CA ASP A 1137 -18.98 10.05 -47.95
C ASP A 1137 -18.10 9.57 -49.12
N ASP A 1138 -16.94 8.97 -48.81
CA ASP A 1138 -16.02 8.38 -49.78
C ASP A 1138 -16.39 6.95 -50.20
N GLN A 1139 -17.36 6.32 -49.52
CA GLN A 1139 -17.90 4.99 -49.81
C GLN A 1139 -19.42 4.99 -49.58
N PRO A 1140 -20.19 5.67 -50.45
CA PRO A 1140 -21.62 5.89 -50.24
C PRO A 1140 -22.44 4.59 -50.41
N LEU A 1141 -23.71 4.65 -49.98
CA LEU A 1141 -24.67 3.57 -50.23
C LEU A 1141 -24.82 3.34 -51.75
N PRO A 1142 -24.97 2.08 -52.20
CA PRO A 1142 -25.08 1.77 -53.63
C PRO A 1142 -26.40 2.26 -54.25
N CYS A 1143 -27.41 2.47 -53.42
CA CYS A 1143 -28.72 3.00 -53.80
C CYS A 1143 -29.39 3.61 -52.55
N THR A 1144 -30.48 4.36 -52.74
CA THR A 1144 -31.23 5.06 -51.68
C THR A 1144 -32.73 4.85 -51.84
N GLY A 1145 -33.51 5.10 -50.79
CA GLY A 1145 -34.98 5.01 -50.83
C GLY A 1145 -35.47 3.58 -51.11
N GLU A 1146 -36.52 3.44 -51.92
CA GLU A 1146 -37.13 2.15 -52.27
C GLU A 1146 -36.15 1.14 -52.88
N ALA A 1147 -35.19 1.59 -53.69
CA ALA A 1147 -34.19 0.71 -54.27
C ALA A 1147 -33.25 0.10 -53.21
N LEU A 1148 -33.02 0.81 -52.11
CA LEU A 1148 -32.25 0.29 -50.96
C LEU A 1148 -33.06 -0.74 -50.18
N ILE A 1149 -34.35 -0.46 -49.96
CA ILE A 1149 -35.30 -1.39 -49.31
C ILE A 1149 -35.36 -2.70 -50.09
N GLN A 1150 -35.56 -2.63 -51.41
CA GLN A 1150 -35.63 -3.81 -52.26
C GLN A 1150 -34.32 -4.61 -52.21
N ARG A 1151 -33.16 -3.93 -52.25
CA ARG A 1151 -31.87 -4.61 -52.14
C ARG A 1151 -31.69 -5.34 -50.80
N CYS A 1152 -32.16 -4.76 -49.70
CA CYS A 1152 -32.15 -5.43 -48.40
C CYS A 1152 -33.08 -6.65 -48.38
N ILE A 1153 -34.26 -6.57 -49.01
CA ILE A 1153 -35.19 -7.70 -49.16
C ILE A 1153 -34.53 -8.83 -49.93
N ASP A 1154 -33.92 -8.53 -51.07
CA ASP A 1154 -33.25 -9.52 -51.92
C ASP A 1154 -32.10 -10.23 -51.18
N ASP A 1155 -31.28 -9.48 -50.44
CA ASP A 1155 -30.20 -10.05 -49.62
C ASP A 1155 -30.74 -10.87 -48.44
N CYS A 1156 -31.85 -10.47 -47.82
CA CYS A 1156 -32.52 -11.26 -46.77
C CYS A 1156 -33.06 -12.59 -47.30
N ILE A 1157 -33.64 -12.59 -48.50
CA ILE A 1157 -34.09 -13.82 -49.18
C ILE A 1157 -32.88 -14.70 -49.51
N ARG A 1158 -31.81 -14.11 -50.04
CA ARG A 1158 -30.57 -14.85 -50.37
C ARG A 1158 -29.93 -15.51 -49.15
N CYS A 1159 -29.99 -14.86 -47.99
CA CYS A 1159 -29.48 -15.40 -46.72
C CYS A 1159 -30.48 -16.34 -46.00
N GLY A 1160 -31.67 -16.53 -46.55
CA GLY A 1160 -32.70 -17.41 -45.99
C GLY A 1160 -33.35 -16.89 -44.70
N ILE A 1161 -33.44 -15.57 -44.51
CA ILE A 1161 -34.13 -14.97 -43.35
C ILE A 1161 -35.66 -15.06 -43.53
N PHE A 1162 -36.13 -14.83 -44.75
CA PHE A 1162 -37.51 -15.06 -45.18
C PHE A 1162 -37.52 -15.42 -46.67
N ASN A 1163 -38.65 -15.92 -47.17
CA ASN A 1163 -38.80 -16.40 -48.54
C ASN A 1163 -39.41 -15.32 -49.45
N ALA A 1164 -39.33 -15.51 -50.78
CA ALA A 1164 -39.93 -14.59 -51.75
C ALA A 1164 -41.47 -14.49 -51.63
N ASP A 1165 -42.13 -15.52 -51.10
CA ASP A 1165 -43.58 -15.54 -50.86
C ASP A 1165 -43.98 -14.81 -49.56
N ASP A 1166 -43.02 -14.45 -48.70
CA ASP A 1166 -43.30 -13.70 -47.48
C ASP A 1166 -43.60 -12.23 -47.82
N ARG A 1167 -44.82 -11.79 -47.53
CA ARG A 1167 -45.25 -10.42 -47.82
C ARG A 1167 -44.58 -9.41 -46.89
N ILE A 1168 -43.97 -8.37 -47.46
CA ILE A 1168 -43.53 -7.19 -46.69
C ILE A 1168 -44.75 -6.30 -46.42
N LEU A 1169 -45.04 -6.06 -45.14
CA LEU A 1169 -46.19 -5.27 -44.67
C LEU A 1169 -45.83 -3.80 -44.51
N THR A 1170 -44.62 -3.51 -44.03
CA THR A 1170 -44.08 -2.15 -43.99
C THR A 1170 -42.57 -2.14 -44.12
N ALA A 1171 -42.01 -1.02 -44.57
CA ALA A 1171 -40.59 -0.75 -44.57
C ALA A 1171 -40.31 0.72 -44.26
N SER A 1172 -39.23 1.00 -43.53
CA SER A 1172 -38.77 2.37 -43.27
C SER A 1172 -37.24 2.47 -43.25
N ILE A 1173 -36.73 3.66 -43.47
CA ILE A 1173 -35.29 3.96 -43.46
C ILE A 1173 -34.98 4.96 -42.36
N VAL A 1174 -33.94 4.68 -41.59
CA VAL A 1174 -33.35 5.60 -40.62
C VAL A 1174 -31.88 5.79 -40.93
N ASP A 1175 -31.46 7.01 -41.22
CA ASP A 1175 -30.05 7.31 -41.50
C ASP A 1175 -29.37 8.01 -40.30
N MET A 1176 -28.23 7.44 -39.88
CA MET A 1176 -27.43 7.88 -38.75
C MET A 1176 -26.06 8.36 -39.25
N PRO A 1177 -25.89 9.68 -39.51
CA PRO A 1177 -24.66 10.22 -40.07
C PRO A 1177 -23.46 10.00 -39.13
N TYR A 1178 -23.65 10.14 -37.82
CA TYR A 1178 -22.64 9.80 -36.82
C TYR A 1178 -23.09 8.55 -36.06
N ALA A 1179 -22.62 7.38 -36.46
CA ALA A 1179 -22.93 6.13 -35.79
C ALA A 1179 -21.71 5.60 -35.02
N TYR A 1180 -20.61 5.31 -35.70
CA TYR A 1180 -19.38 4.78 -35.09
C TYR A 1180 -18.26 5.81 -35.13
N VAL A 1181 -17.67 6.12 -33.96
CA VAL A 1181 -16.42 6.88 -33.89
C VAL A 1181 -15.26 5.96 -34.24
N VAL A 1182 -14.39 6.41 -35.15
CA VAL A 1182 -13.24 5.63 -35.62
C VAL A 1182 -12.04 5.96 -34.74
N TYR A 1183 -11.41 4.92 -34.19
CA TYR A 1183 -10.19 5.02 -33.41
C TYR A 1183 -9.00 4.89 -34.35
N ASP A 1184 -8.66 6.01 -35.00
CA ASP A 1184 -7.40 6.12 -35.76
C ASP A 1184 -6.27 6.65 -34.87
N HIS A 1185 -5.04 6.54 -35.37
CA HIS A 1185 -3.83 6.93 -34.63
C HIS A 1185 -3.76 8.42 -34.28
N ALA A 1186 -4.50 9.30 -34.98
CA ALA A 1186 -4.51 10.74 -34.73
C ALA A 1186 -5.63 11.19 -33.77
N ARG A 1187 -6.64 10.33 -33.54
CA ARG A 1187 -7.83 10.62 -32.74
C ARG A 1187 -7.49 11.17 -31.37
N SER A 1188 -6.65 10.48 -30.60
CA SER A 1188 -6.37 10.82 -29.20
C SER A 1188 -5.82 12.24 -29.05
N GLU A 1189 -4.86 12.62 -29.89
CA GLU A 1189 -4.28 13.96 -29.91
C GLU A 1189 -5.31 15.02 -30.31
N ASN A 1190 -6.08 14.76 -31.37
CA ASN A 1190 -7.09 15.70 -31.86
C ASN A 1190 -8.21 15.93 -30.83
N VAL A 1191 -8.71 14.86 -30.20
CA VAL A 1191 -9.73 14.95 -29.13
C VAL A 1191 -9.19 15.72 -27.92
N ALA A 1192 -7.96 15.43 -27.49
CA ALA A 1192 -7.33 16.13 -26.37
C ALA A 1192 -7.18 17.63 -26.66
N ARG A 1193 -6.70 17.99 -27.85
CA ARG A 1193 -6.54 19.38 -28.30
C ARG A 1193 -7.87 20.15 -28.27
N ILE A 1194 -8.93 19.57 -28.82
CA ILE A 1194 -10.26 20.19 -28.85
C ILE A 1194 -10.84 20.30 -27.44
N ARG A 1195 -10.75 19.23 -26.64
CA ARG A 1195 -11.30 19.18 -25.27
C ARG A 1195 -10.66 20.24 -24.37
N SER A 1196 -9.34 20.35 -24.38
CA SER A 1196 -8.62 21.34 -23.58
C SER A 1196 -9.04 22.77 -23.90
N TRP A 1197 -9.25 23.09 -25.18
CA TRP A 1197 -9.75 24.39 -25.59
C TRP A 1197 -11.19 24.64 -25.15
N LEU A 1198 -12.09 23.66 -25.34
CA LEU A 1198 -13.51 23.80 -24.98
C LEU A 1198 -13.73 23.96 -23.46
N VAL A 1199 -13.02 23.19 -22.64
CA VAL A 1199 -13.12 23.29 -21.18
C VAL A 1199 -12.68 24.68 -20.70
N ALA A 1200 -11.65 25.27 -21.31
CA ALA A 1200 -11.21 26.64 -21.00
C ALA A 1200 -12.29 27.70 -21.35
N GLN A 1201 -13.25 27.38 -22.22
CA GLN A 1201 -14.40 28.24 -22.56
C GLN A 1201 -15.66 27.89 -21.74
N GLY A 1202 -15.56 27.07 -20.70
CA GLY A 1202 -16.71 26.63 -19.91
C GLY A 1202 -17.65 25.66 -20.64
N ILE A 1203 -17.14 24.96 -21.67
CA ILE A 1203 -17.87 23.96 -22.45
C ILE A 1203 -17.36 22.56 -22.10
N HIS A 1204 -18.24 21.73 -21.56
CA HIS A 1204 -17.93 20.39 -21.08
C HIS A 1204 -18.49 19.34 -22.05
N LEU A 1205 -17.64 18.39 -22.43
CA LEU A 1205 -18.01 17.32 -23.35
C LEU A 1205 -18.52 16.11 -22.57
N ALA A 1206 -19.62 15.52 -23.01
CA ALA A 1206 -20.12 14.27 -22.45
C ALA A 1206 -20.79 13.39 -23.50
N GLY A 1207 -20.57 12.08 -23.40
CA GLY A 1207 -21.28 11.09 -24.20
C GLY A 1207 -20.56 10.72 -25.50
N ARG A 1208 -21.11 9.69 -26.17
CA ARG A 1208 -20.49 8.99 -27.32
C ARG A 1208 -19.86 9.94 -28.34
N TYR A 1209 -20.65 10.89 -28.82
CA TYR A 1209 -20.24 11.75 -29.93
C TYR A 1209 -19.55 13.04 -29.48
N SER A 1210 -19.72 13.48 -28.23
CA SER A 1210 -19.07 14.71 -27.78
C SER A 1210 -17.69 14.46 -27.20
N GLU A 1211 -17.52 13.37 -26.45
CA GLU A 1211 -16.19 12.92 -26.00
C GLU A 1211 -15.42 12.18 -27.11
N TRP A 1212 -16.11 11.87 -28.22
CA TRP A 1212 -15.60 11.10 -29.36
C TRP A 1212 -15.15 9.69 -28.97
N GLU A 1213 -15.86 9.05 -28.04
CA GLU A 1213 -15.58 7.74 -27.47
C GLU A 1213 -16.69 6.74 -27.84
N TYR A 1214 -16.35 5.47 -28.03
CA TYR A 1214 -17.35 4.45 -28.30
C TYR A 1214 -18.06 4.07 -26.99
N TYR A 1215 -19.31 4.50 -26.83
CA TYR A 1215 -20.17 4.21 -25.67
C TYR A 1215 -21.37 3.33 -26.01
N ASN A 1216 -21.82 2.55 -25.02
CA ASN A 1216 -23.15 1.97 -24.96
C ASN A 1216 -24.05 2.87 -24.08
N SER A 1217 -25.34 2.54 -23.92
CA SER A 1217 -26.30 3.38 -23.18
C SER A 1217 -25.97 3.53 -21.70
N ASP A 1218 -25.43 2.50 -21.04
CA ASP A 1218 -24.98 2.54 -19.64
C ASP A 1218 -23.85 3.56 -19.43
N HIS A 1219 -22.81 3.52 -20.28
CA HIS A 1219 -21.73 4.51 -20.28
C HIS A 1219 -22.26 5.92 -20.61
N ALA A 1220 -23.24 6.03 -21.49
CA ALA A 1220 -23.87 7.30 -21.83
C ALA A 1220 -24.59 7.94 -20.62
N PHE A 1221 -25.29 7.13 -19.80
CA PHE A 1221 -25.90 7.60 -18.55
C PHE A 1221 -24.84 8.01 -17.52
N LEU A 1222 -23.81 7.19 -17.32
CA LEU A 1222 -22.72 7.51 -16.38
C LEU A 1222 -21.96 8.77 -16.80
N ALA A 1223 -21.76 9.00 -18.09
CA ALA A 1223 -21.16 10.23 -18.61
C ALA A 1223 -22.04 11.45 -18.27
N GLY A 1224 -23.35 11.35 -18.45
CA GLY A 1224 -24.31 12.39 -18.09
C GLY A 1224 -24.27 12.74 -16.60
N ARG A 1225 -24.28 11.72 -15.74
CA ARG A 1225 -24.10 11.87 -14.28
C ARG A 1225 -22.82 12.60 -13.91
N ARG A 1226 -21.70 12.16 -14.48
CA ARG A 1226 -20.36 12.68 -14.16
C ARG A 1226 -20.21 14.15 -14.53
N VAL A 1227 -20.64 14.52 -15.74
CA VAL A 1227 -20.53 15.90 -16.22
C VAL A 1227 -21.46 16.83 -15.43
N ALA A 1228 -22.67 16.38 -15.08
CA ALA A 1228 -23.59 17.16 -14.27
C ALA A 1228 -23.02 17.47 -12.88
N GLY A 1229 -22.39 16.49 -12.22
CA GLY A 1229 -21.68 16.69 -10.95
C GLY A 1229 -20.53 17.68 -11.08
N THR A 1230 -19.69 17.51 -12.11
CA THR A 1230 -18.54 18.39 -12.38
C THR A 1230 -18.98 19.86 -12.54
N VAL A 1231 -20.03 20.10 -13.32
CA VAL A 1231 -20.55 21.46 -13.56
C VAL A 1231 -21.20 22.05 -12.30
N LYS A 1232 -21.89 21.23 -11.50
CA LYS A 1232 -22.44 21.66 -10.21
C LYS A 1232 -21.36 22.14 -9.25
N ASP A 1233 -20.27 21.39 -9.13
CA ASP A 1233 -19.17 21.73 -8.23
C ASP A 1233 -18.49 23.05 -8.66
N LEU A 1234 -18.30 23.24 -9.97
CA LEU A 1234 -17.75 24.47 -10.53
C LEU A 1234 -18.63 25.71 -10.25
N LEU A 1235 -19.95 25.58 -10.38
CA LEU A 1235 -20.89 26.67 -10.11
C LEU A 1235 -21.07 26.94 -8.61
N SER A 1236 -20.94 25.91 -7.77
CA SER A 1236 -21.01 26.03 -6.31
C SER A 1236 -19.80 26.79 -5.76
N ASN A 1237 -18.59 26.49 -6.25
CA ASN A 1237 -17.36 27.17 -5.85
C ASN A 1237 -17.32 28.66 -6.25
N ARG A 1238 -18.05 29.09 -7.29
CA ARG A 1238 -18.19 30.51 -7.65
C ARG A 1238 -19.09 31.30 -6.70
N LYS A 1239 -20.09 30.67 -6.07
CA LYS A 1239 -21.01 31.33 -5.12
C LYS A 1239 -20.41 31.55 -3.73
N THR A 1240 -19.30 30.91 -3.41
CA THR A 1240 -18.60 31.07 -2.12
C THR A 1240 -17.53 32.18 -2.16
N ILE A 1241 -17.28 32.76 -3.34
CA ILE A 1241 -16.24 33.79 -3.58
C ILE A 1241 -16.86 35.16 -3.93
N ALA A 1242 -18.17 35.21 -4.19
CA ALA A 1242 -18.96 36.43 -4.34
C ALA A 1242 -19.83 36.63 -3.10
#